data_AF-A0AAW5R8H0-F1
#
_entry.id   AF-A0AAW5R8H0-F1
#
_cell.length_a   1.000
_cell.length_b   1.000
_cell.length_c   1.000
_cell.angle_alpha   90.00
_cell.angle_beta   90.00
_cell.angle_gamma   90.00
#
_symmetry.space_group_name_H-M   'P 1'
#
loop_
_entity.id
_entity.type
_entity.pdbx_description
1 polymer ?
#
loop_
_entity_poly.entity_id
_entity_poly.type
_entity_poly.pdbx_seq_one_letter_code
_entity_poly.pdbx_strand_id
1 'polypeptide(L)'
;MAIQFYLTSAGRNAALNAASLGLNVSLAHIAVGSGKYDPSNAMTLANSALVSEIERYPLNGGSVEPLSHTLRFVANIEPTQTADGYEIGLITDQGVLFAIAATTSNTPLIRLVANIVSIVTFGLLLENINVANINISIDPNTPIAIALMNQHLNHANPHPQYALLTALQSALERIYVLENKVIEDIKIGDIFFTTKNFANSDEVAAHKKYGKWIRISEGKTLVGLSTKQDDPIWTKTIGSSFGEYTHQLTEDELAKCKPSIRLAHEQGGTQDKTGFPNTNATRWVTHSGSQPDHSECFDDGTGNPLGSIGGDQPHNNVQPSFVVGMWLRIPENYTITASANSVNEGDSLSFVLETIDIPQGTLVPWIISRIQSADISPSVLNGAFLIGSDGKASYSLEITEDYATEGDEILRISLVNNPYIFCDVIIKDTSKTTEVVISNAYGNTSNFTEGYFIKPSINLYDAFQTLIGRAPLPNEKILFIVESDVAIIANDLASAAINGDERWLNNERKLRNFGLISGRGGNPAWNDQNYSVYPPTGPFYDATQGGTAIKSTYSIPLNIENYGLIAGGGGGGGAAGGDQDSAIIAGGGGAPLGIFHPNKSFQPHTNPTEATILNFGEGGKINTFNDNWWLGGNGGALGEAGAPGNHGSGTWLNGGEAGLIYEGNVTITNVEAGQTKGKLQ
;
A
#
# COMPACT_ATOMS: atom_id res chain seq x y z
N MET A 1 83.51 48.56 28.90
CA MET A 1 84.91 48.75 28.50
C MET A 1 85.26 47.58 27.58
N ALA A 2 85.80 47.82 26.39
CA ALA A 2 86.19 46.72 25.51
C ALA A 2 87.44 46.04 26.06
N ILE A 3 87.44 44.72 26.16
CA ILE A 3 88.63 43.94 26.55
C ILE A 3 89.56 43.92 25.35
N GLN A 4 90.69 44.61 25.46
CA GLN A 4 91.69 44.73 24.39
C GLN A 4 92.98 44.02 24.81
N PHE A 5 93.40 43.05 24.00
CA PHE A 5 94.65 42.33 24.18
C PHE A 5 95.80 43.05 23.48
N TYR A 6 96.98 43.05 24.11
CA TYR A 6 98.23 43.56 23.58
C TYR A 6 99.26 42.42 23.50
N LEU A 7 99.98 42.34 22.38
CA LEU A 7 101.02 41.32 22.15
C LEU A 7 102.25 41.63 23.01
N THR A 8 102.67 40.69 23.88
CA THR A 8 103.86 40.86 24.73
C THR A 8 105.15 40.71 23.91
N SER A 9 106.25 41.24 24.42
CA SER A 9 107.59 41.04 23.84
C SER A 9 107.99 39.56 23.83
N ALA A 10 107.62 38.82 24.88
CA ALA A 10 107.85 37.38 24.98
C ALA A 10 107.05 36.60 23.92
N GLY A 11 105.77 36.93 23.74
CA GLY A 11 104.90 36.34 22.71
C GLY A 11 105.35 36.66 21.29
N ARG A 12 105.75 37.91 21.05
CA ARG A 12 106.31 38.35 19.76
C ARG A 12 107.59 37.60 19.42
N ASN A 13 108.53 37.49 20.37
CA ASN A 13 109.78 36.77 20.17
C ASN A 13 109.55 35.28 19.96
N ALA A 14 108.61 34.67 20.68
CA ALA A 14 108.21 33.28 20.47
C ALA A 14 107.66 33.07 19.05
N ALA A 15 106.81 33.97 18.55
CA ALA A 15 106.28 33.92 17.18
C ALA A 15 107.36 34.10 16.10
N LEU A 16 108.28 35.07 16.28
CA LEU A 16 109.36 35.31 15.33
C LEU A 16 110.39 34.16 15.31
N ASN A 17 110.73 33.61 16.48
CA ASN A 17 111.64 32.46 16.59
C ASN A 17 111.03 31.18 16.01
N ALA A 18 109.74 30.94 16.25
CA ALA A 18 109.04 29.80 15.64
C ALA A 18 109.03 29.96 14.10
N ALA A 19 108.76 31.17 13.60
CA ALA A 19 108.75 31.44 12.16
C ALA A 19 110.12 31.28 11.48
N SER A 20 111.22 31.69 12.14
CA SER A 20 112.57 31.49 11.58
C SER A 20 113.02 30.03 11.54
N LEU A 21 112.44 29.19 12.40
CA LEU A 21 112.71 27.75 12.48
C LEU A 21 111.71 26.88 11.71
N GLY A 22 110.70 27.48 11.06
CA GLY A 22 109.62 26.74 10.38
C GLY A 22 108.68 25.98 11.34
N LEU A 23 108.60 26.41 12.59
CA LEU A 23 107.75 25.85 13.64
C LEU A 23 106.50 26.71 13.84
N ASN A 24 105.49 26.13 14.51
CA ASN A 24 104.26 26.82 14.88
C ASN A 24 104.25 27.19 16.37
N VAL A 25 103.67 28.35 16.71
CA VAL A 25 103.30 28.69 18.09
C VAL A 25 101.89 28.19 18.35
N SER A 26 101.72 27.35 19.36
CA SER A 26 100.41 26.84 19.77
C SER A 26 99.88 27.60 20.99
N LEU A 27 98.75 28.28 20.84
CA LEU A 27 98.03 28.93 21.94
C LEU A 27 97.13 27.90 22.63
N ALA A 28 97.22 27.75 23.96
CA ALA A 28 96.58 26.64 24.65
C ALA A 28 95.64 27.07 25.80
N HIS A 29 95.93 28.19 26.46
CA HIS A 29 95.21 28.58 27.66
C HIS A 29 94.88 30.07 27.72
N ILE A 30 93.78 30.38 28.41
CA ILE A 30 93.50 31.71 28.93
C ILE A 30 93.68 31.70 30.45
N ALA A 31 94.41 32.66 30.98
CA ALA A 31 94.59 32.85 32.41
C ALA A 31 93.89 34.14 32.85
N VAL A 32 93.31 34.12 34.04
CA VAL A 32 92.67 35.29 34.66
C VAL A 32 93.44 35.63 35.93
N GLY A 33 93.71 36.90 36.16
CA GLY A 33 94.47 37.38 37.30
C GLY A 33 93.84 38.60 37.97
N SER A 34 94.40 38.98 39.12
CA SER A 34 93.94 40.10 39.96
C SER A 34 94.78 41.38 39.80
N GLY A 35 95.87 41.35 39.03
CA GLY A 35 96.74 42.50 38.80
C GLY A 35 96.03 43.65 38.09
N LYS A 36 96.31 44.89 38.53
CA LYS A 36 95.80 46.13 37.94
C LYS A 36 96.97 46.98 37.44
N TYR A 37 97.04 47.17 36.13
CA TYR A 37 98.08 47.96 35.48
C TYR A 37 97.67 48.33 34.06
N ASP A 38 98.42 49.23 33.44
CA ASP A 38 98.25 49.58 32.03
C ASP A 38 98.94 48.54 31.13
N PRO A 39 98.19 47.75 30.34
CA PRO A 39 98.76 46.71 29.47
C PRO A 39 99.45 47.28 28.22
N SER A 40 99.31 48.59 27.93
CA SER A 40 99.93 49.24 26.76
C SER A 40 101.34 49.80 27.05
N ASN A 41 101.75 49.84 28.31
CA ASN A 41 103.05 50.35 28.72
C ASN A 41 104.19 49.41 28.27
N ALA A 42 105.27 49.96 27.70
CA ALA A 42 106.42 49.18 27.23
C ALA A 42 107.05 48.28 28.31
N MET A 43 106.99 48.68 29.58
CA MET A 43 107.48 47.88 30.72
C MET A 43 106.61 46.65 31.01
N THR A 44 105.27 46.75 30.86
CA THR A 44 104.33 45.64 31.12
C THR A 44 104.29 44.65 29.96
N LEU A 45 104.57 45.10 28.73
CA LEU A 45 104.79 44.23 27.58
C LEU A 45 106.06 43.37 27.69
N ALA A 46 106.96 43.63 28.65
CA ALA A 46 108.10 42.76 28.95
C ALA A 46 107.73 41.60 29.90
N ASN A 47 106.51 41.57 30.44
CA ASN A 47 106.07 40.50 31.34
C ASN A 47 106.08 39.14 30.64
N SER A 48 106.70 38.16 31.29
CA SER A 48 106.68 36.75 30.87
C SER A 48 105.56 35.94 31.54
N ALA A 49 104.85 36.53 32.51
CA ALA A 49 103.72 35.94 33.24
C ALA A 49 102.74 37.04 33.71
N LEU A 50 101.52 36.68 34.09
CA LEU A 50 100.58 37.61 34.74
C LEU A 50 101.14 38.10 36.08
N VAL A 51 100.75 39.31 36.49
CA VAL A 51 101.26 39.92 37.74
C VAL A 51 100.75 39.16 38.97
N SER A 52 99.51 38.68 38.93
CA SER A 52 98.89 37.88 39.97
C SER A 52 97.83 36.94 39.37
N GLU A 53 98.27 35.82 38.81
CA GLU A 53 97.40 34.77 38.22
C GLU A 53 96.49 34.15 39.30
N ILE A 54 95.20 34.03 39.00
CA ILE A 54 94.19 33.37 39.84
C ILE A 54 94.00 31.93 39.36
N GLU A 55 93.52 31.76 38.14
CA GLU A 55 93.21 30.47 37.53
C GLU A 55 93.42 30.52 36.02
N ARG A 56 93.55 29.34 35.41
CA ARG A 56 93.80 29.15 33.98
C ARG A 56 92.88 28.09 33.41
N TYR A 57 92.37 28.34 32.21
CA TYR A 57 91.42 27.48 31.51
C TYR A 57 91.91 27.17 30.09
N PRO A 58 91.62 25.97 29.57
CA PRO A 58 91.98 25.62 28.20
C PRO A 58 91.18 26.43 27.18
N LEU A 59 91.76 26.61 25.99
CA LEU A 59 91.02 27.14 24.83
C LEU A 59 90.20 26.02 24.17
N ASN A 60 88.96 26.32 23.80
CA ASN A 60 88.02 25.35 23.20
C ASN A 60 87.82 25.55 21.70
N GLY A 61 88.37 26.63 21.14
CA GLY A 61 88.32 26.88 19.71
C GLY A 61 88.87 28.24 19.34
N GLY A 62 89.14 28.42 18.06
CA GLY A 62 89.54 29.69 17.50
C GLY A 62 90.24 29.53 16.17
N SER A 63 90.50 30.66 15.51
CA SER A 63 91.30 30.72 14.29
C SER A 63 91.86 32.13 14.14
N VAL A 64 92.94 32.25 13.37
CA VAL A 64 93.39 33.55 12.86
C VAL A 64 92.74 33.77 11.50
N GLU A 65 92.16 34.96 11.29
CA GLU A 65 91.69 35.41 9.97
C GLU A 65 92.89 36.00 9.20
N PRO A 66 93.34 35.37 8.10
CA PRO A 66 94.58 35.76 7.42
C PRO A 66 94.57 37.19 6.85
N LEU A 67 93.41 37.70 6.43
CA LEU A 67 93.30 39.02 5.81
C LEU A 67 93.30 40.14 6.86
N SER A 68 92.50 40.00 7.92
CA SER A 68 92.37 41.03 8.96
C SER A 68 93.38 40.89 10.09
N HIS A 69 94.26 39.88 10.02
CA HIS A 69 95.25 39.55 11.07
C HIS A 69 94.61 39.45 12.46
N THR A 70 93.34 39.06 12.53
CA THR A 70 92.58 39.01 13.78
C THR A 70 92.54 37.57 14.27
N LEU A 71 93.15 37.32 15.42
CA LEU A 71 92.98 36.09 16.17
C LEU A 71 91.65 36.14 16.90
N ARG A 72 90.80 35.13 16.69
CA ARG A 72 89.58 34.89 17.47
C ARG A 72 89.74 33.61 18.24
N PHE A 73 89.42 33.64 19.53
CA PHE A 73 89.50 32.45 20.39
C PHE A 73 88.36 32.40 21.39
N VAL A 74 88.01 31.17 21.77
CA VAL A 74 86.92 30.82 22.67
C VAL A 74 87.47 29.99 23.82
N ALA A 75 87.02 30.30 25.04
CA ALA A 75 87.36 29.54 26.23
C ALA A 75 86.12 29.32 27.10
N ASN A 76 86.03 28.13 27.69
CA ASN A 76 85.09 27.76 28.72
C ASN A 76 85.78 28.02 30.06
N ILE A 77 85.28 29.01 30.78
CA ILE A 77 85.78 29.39 32.09
C ILE A 77 84.89 28.71 33.12
N GLU A 78 85.41 27.67 33.78
CA GLU A 78 84.77 26.96 34.87
C GLU A 78 85.59 27.20 36.14
N PRO A 79 85.33 28.31 36.85
CA PRO A 79 86.18 28.73 37.94
C PRO A 79 85.91 27.90 39.20
N THR A 80 86.99 27.54 39.92
CA THR A 80 86.86 26.85 41.21
C THR A 80 86.61 27.81 42.38
N GLN A 81 86.85 29.10 42.17
CA GLN A 81 86.60 30.17 43.14
C GLN A 81 85.89 31.39 42.55
N THR A 82 85.18 32.14 43.40
CA THR A 82 84.56 33.43 43.02
C THR A 82 85.57 34.56 43.21
N ALA A 83 85.93 35.26 42.14
CA ALA A 83 86.91 36.34 42.17
C ALA A 83 86.68 37.36 41.03
N ASP A 84 87.10 38.60 41.25
CA ASP A 84 87.07 39.65 40.23
C ASP A 84 88.42 39.68 39.49
N GLY A 85 88.39 39.42 38.18
CA GLY A 85 89.56 39.40 37.29
C GLY A 85 89.82 40.75 36.64
N TYR A 86 91.04 41.27 36.82
CA TYR A 86 91.48 42.58 36.31
C TYR A 86 92.57 42.47 35.23
N GLU A 87 93.18 41.30 35.09
CA GLU A 87 94.08 40.96 33.99
C GLU A 87 93.69 39.60 33.38
N ILE A 88 93.90 39.46 32.08
CA ILE A 88 93.64 38.25 31.30
C ILE A 88 94.85 38.01 30.40
N GLY A 89 95.44 36.82 30.50
CA GLY A 89 96.58 36.40 29.72
C GLY A 89 96.20 35.32 28.71
N LEU A 90 96.68 35.45 27.48
CA LEU A 90 96.66 34.38 26.49
C LEU A 90 98.03 33.69 26.51
N ILE A 91 98.05 32.37 26.73
CA ILE A 91 99.27 31.63 27.04
C ILE A 91 99.47 30.50 26.02
N THR A 92 100.72 30.32 25.57
CA THR A 92 101.11 29.22 24.69
C THR A 92 101.08 27.87 25.42
N ASP A 93 101.09 26.77 24.68
CA ASP A 93 101.31 25.41 25.19
C ASP A 93 102.64 25.28 25.96
N GLN A 94 103.68 25.99 25.52
CA GLN A 94 104.98 26.09 26.19
C GLN A 94 104.99 27.04 27.41
N GLY A 95 103.84 27.58 27.82
CA GLY A 95 103.71 28.45 29.00
C GLY A 95 104.15 29.90 28.81
N VAL A 96 104.41 30.34 27.58
CA VAL A 96 104.78 31.73 27.28
C VAL A 96 103.53 32.60 27.30
N LEU A 97 103.55 33.72 28.06
CA LEU A 97 102.50 34.72 27.98
C LEU A 97 102.54 35.42 26.62
N PHE A 98 101.63 35.05 25.72
CA PHE A 98 101.60 35.51 24.34
C PHE A 98 101.01 36.92 24.21
N ALA A 99 99.85 37.14 24.83
CA ALA A 99 99.18 38.43 24.83
C ALA A 99 98.50 38.69 26.18
N ILE A 100 98.26 39.96 26.48
CA ILE A 100 97.76 40.39 27.79
C ILE A 100 96.71 41.48 27.64
N ALA A 101 95.64 41.41 28.43
CA ALA A 101 94.66 42.45 28.60
C ALA A 101 94.58 42.78 30.10
N ALA A 102 94.66 44.04 30.50
CA ALA A 102 94.55 44.46 31.89
C ALA A 102 93.83 45.80 32.01
N THR A 103 93.39 46.17 33.21
CA THR A 103 92.77 47.47 33.47
C THR A 103 93.37 48.15 34.69
N THR A 104 93.45 49.49 34.62
CA THR A 104 93.73 50.36 35.78
C THR A 104 92.46 50.76 36.52
N SER A 105 91.28 50.42 35.97
CA SER A 105 89.98 50.70 36.58
C SER A 105 89.67 49.76 37.74
N ASN A 106 88.73 50.19 38.60
CA ASN A 106 88.14 49.34 39.63
C ASN A 106 87.00 48.45 39.10
N THR A 107 86.65 48.54 37.81
CA THR A 107 85.71 47.60 37.18
C THR A 107 86.48 46.38 36.66
N PRO A 108 86.14 45.14 37.08
CA PRO A 108 86.80 43.95 36.57
C PRO A 108 86.55 43.75 35.08
N LEU A 109 87.53 43.15 34.39
CA LEU A 109 87.37 42.72 33.00
C LEU A 109 86.43 41.51 32.92
N ILE A 110 86.54 40.60 33.89
CA ILE A 110 85.69 39.42 34.00
C ILE A 110 85.44 39.10 35.47
N ARG A 111 84.23 38.65 35.80
CA ARG A 111 83.90 38.16 37.14
C ARG A 111 83.78 36.65 37.11
N LEU A 112 84.63 35.98 37.89
CA LEU A 112 84.58 34.54 38.11
C LEU A 112 83.56 34.24 39.21
N VAL A 113 82.67 33.26 39.00
CA VAL A 113 81.73 32.77 40.00
C VAL A 113 81.87 31.27 40.10
N ALA A 114 82.28 30.77 41.27
CA ALA A 114 82.61 29.36 41.47
C ALA A 114 81.50 28.42 40.96
N ASN A 115 81.88 27.38 40.22
CA ASN A 115 81.00 26.36 39.65
C ASN A 115 79.98 26.85 38.62
N ILE A 116 80.13 28.07 38.08
CA ILE A 116 79.33 28.55 36.94
C ILE A 116 80.20 28.58 35.70
N VAL A 117 79.90 27.69 34.75
CA VAL A 117 80.57 27.68 33.44
C VAL A 117 80.15 28.90 32.63
N SER A 118 81.14 29.69 32.22
CA SER A 118 80.97 30.85 31.34
C SER A 118 81.74 30.64 30.04
N ILE A 119 81.06 30.77 28.90
CA ILE A 119 81.71 30.70 27.59
C ILE A 119 82.06 32.11 27.14
N VAL A 120 83.34 32.39 26.93
CA VAL A 120 83.83 33.69 26.50
C VAL A 120 84.48 33.60 25.13
N THR A 121 84.24 34.61 24.29
CA THR A 121 84.86 34.76 22.97
C THR A 121 85.57 36.09 22.91
N PHE A 122 86.85 36.06 22.53
CA PHE A 122 87.69 37.26 22.45
C PHE A 122 88.33 37.40 21.06
N GLY A 123 88.69 38.64 20.73
CA GLY A 123 89.43 39.01 19.54
C GLY A 123 90.72 39.74 19.91
N LEU A 124 91.79 39.43 19.19
CA LEU A 124 93.09 40.11 19.28
C LEU A 124 93.55 40.44 17.86
N LEU A 125 93.97 41.68 17.63
CA LEU A 125 94.64 42.08 16.39
C LEU A 125 96.13 41.77 16.51
N LEU A 126 96.70 41.08 15.52
CA LEU A 126 98.11 40.70 15.48
C LEU A 126 98.87 41.63 14.53
N GLU A 127 99.84 42.38 15.06
CA GLU A 127 100.66 43.30 14.28
C GLU A 127 102.12 42.82 14.22
N ASN A 128 102.74 42.91 13.05
CA ASN A 128 104.17 42.65 12.81
C ASN A 128 104.66 41.22 13.17
N ILE A 129 103.81 40.20 12.99
CA ILE A 129 104.18 38.78 13.10
C ILE A 129 103.55 37.97 11.95
N ASN A 130 104.19 36.86 11.55
CA ASN A 130 103.64 35.96 10.53
C ASN A 130 102.51 35.09 11.12
N VAL A 131 101.28 35.33 10.68
CA VAL A 131 100.08 34.66 11.19
C VAL A 131 99.91 33.21 10.72
N ALA A 132 100.62 32.79 9.67
CA ALA A 132 100.54 31.42 9.15
C ALA A 132 101.10 30.36 10.11
N ASN A 133 101.91 30.78 11.09
CA ASN A 133 102.58 29.89 12.03
C ASN A 133 101.94 29.94 13.43
N ILE A 134 100.71 30.45 13.55
CA ILE A 134 99.98 30.51 14.82
C ILE A 134 98.86 29.46 14.78
N ASN A 135 98.99 28.45 15.62
CA ASN A 135 97.97 27.43 15.82
C ASN A 135 97.29 27.64 17.18
N ILE A 136 96.05 27.18 17.29
CA ILE A 136 95.35 27.12 18.56
C ILE A 136 95.24 25.65 18.94
N SER A 137 95.83 25.30 20.07
CA SER A 137 95.73 23.98 20.67
C SER A 137 94.40 23.90 21.41
N ILE A 138 93.51 23.05 20.91
CA ILE A 138 92.17 22.83 21.47
C ILE A 138 92.25 21.65 22.44
N ASP A 139 91.61 21.76 23.61
CA ASP A 139 91.38 20.61 24.48
C ASP A 139 90.38 19.63 23.83
N PRO A 140 90.79 18.39 23.52
CA PRO A 140 89.90 17.42 22.86
C PRO A 140 88.74 16.93 23.75
N ASN A 141 88.74 17.22 25.05
CA ASN A 141 87.77 16.67 26.01
C ASN A 141 86.49 17.50 26.17
N THR A 142 86.37 18.67 25.52
CA THR A 142 85.17 19.54 25.65
C THR A 142 84.56 19.98 24.30
N PRO A 143 83.82 19.10 23.60
CA PRO A 143 83.09 19.49 22.39
C PRO A 143 81.80 20.24 22.75
N ILE A 144 81.69 21.49 22.32
CA ILE A 144 80.51 22.38 22.49
C ILE A 144 79.21 21.71 22.02
N ALA A 145 79.28 20.86 20.99
CA ALA A 145 78.14 20.10 20.48
C ALA A 145 77.57 19.11 21.50
N ILE A 146 78.40 18.54 22.38
CA ILE A 146 77.97 17.57 23.41
C ILE A 146 77.15 18.28 24.50
N ALA A 147 77.55 19.48 24.91
CA ALA A 147 76.80 20.26 25.89
C ALA A 147 75.40 20.64 25.37
N LEU A 148 75.31 21.13 24.13
CA LEU A 148 74.03 21.49 23.49
C LEU A 148 73.13 20.26 23.25
N MET A 149 73.71 19.11 22.86
CA MET A 149 72.97 17.86 22.67
C MET A 149 72.43 17.32 24.00
N ASN A 150 73.21 17.35 25.07
CA ASN A 150 72.76 16.92 26.40
C ASN A 150 71.60 17.77 26.92
N GLN A 151 71.59 19.07 26.63
CA GLN A 151 70.46 19.95 26.97
C GLN A 151 69.21 19.65 26.14
N HIS A 152 69.36 19.31 24.85
CA HIS A 152 68.25 18.90 23.99
C HIS A 152 67.64 17.56 24.45
N LEU A 153 68.48 16.57 24.81
CA LEU A 153 68.06 15.25 25.26
C LEU A 153 67.38 15.27 26.65
N ASN A 154 67.78 16.19 27.54
CA ASN A 154 67.20 16.30 28.89
C ASN A 154 65.90 17.11 28.94
N HIS A 155 65.47 17.74 27.85
CA HIS A 155 64.19 18.46 27.81
C HIS A 155 63.04 17.47 27.57
N ALA A 156 61.98 17.51 28.40
CA ALA A 156 60.87 16.54 28.34
C ALA A 156 60.10 16.56 27.01
N ASN A 157 60.13 17.69 26.28
CA ASN A 157 59.52 17.81 24.96
C ASN A 157 60.32 18.79 24.09
N PRO A 158 61.45 18.38 23.48
CA PRO A 158 62.31 19.27 22.72
C PRO A 158 61.69 19.67 21.36
N HIS A 159 60.62 18.98 20.94
CA HIS A 159 59.87 19.29 19.72
C HIS A 159 58.34 19.29 19.96
N PRO A 160 57.79 20.31 20.65
CA PRO A 160 56.36 20.38 21.01
C PRO A 160 55.39 20.35 19.83
N GLN A 161 55.86 20.76 18.66
CA GLN A 161 55.09 20.79 17.41
C GLN A 161 54.57 19.42 16.96
N TYR A 162 55.28 18.31 17.24
CA TYR A 162 54.85 16.98 16.79
C TYR A 162 53.69 16.42 17.63
N ALA A 163 53.63 16.74 18.93
CA ALA A 163 52.51 16.35 19.78
C ALA A 163 51.20 17.07 19.39
N LEU A 164 51.31 18.33 18.97
CA LEU A 164 50.17 19.12 18.48
C LEU A 164 49.62 18.59 17.15
N LEU A 165 50.49 18.12 16.24
CA LEU A 165 50.08 17.56 14.95
C LEU A 165 49.23 16.29 15.12
N THR A 166 49.68 15.35 15.95
CA THR A 166 48.93 14.10 16.22
C THR A 166 47.59 14.38 16.89
N ALA A 167 47.55 15.29 17.87
CA ALA A 167 46.30 15.67 18.53
C ALA A 167 45.31 16.33 17.57
N LEU A 168 45.80 17.17 16.64
CA LEU A 168 44.98 17.80 15.61
C LEU A 168 44.44 16.77 14.61
N GLN A 169 45.26 15.80 14.18
CA GLN A 169 44.81 14.71 13.31
C GLN A 169 43.71 13.87 13.96
N SER A 170 43.90 13.46 15.21
CA SER A 170 42.87 12.74 15.96
C SER A 170 41.59 13.56 16.16
N ALA A 171 41.71 14.87 16.37
CA ALA A 171 40.57 15.76 16.46
C ALA A 171 39.82 15.88 15.12
N LEU A 172 40.55 16.00 14.01
CA LEU A 172 39.96 16.03 12.66
C LEU A 172 39.25 14.73 12.30
N GLU A 173 39.83 13.57 12.59
CA GLU A 173 39.16 12.27 12.37
C GLU A 173 37.88 12.16 13.21
N ARG A 174 37.92 12.61 14.46
CA ARG A 174 36.75 12.58 15.34
C ARG A 174 35.67 13.55 14.89
N ILE A 175 36.05 14.75 14.42
CA ILE A 175 35.13 15.71 13.80
C ILE A 175 34.52 15.10 12.54
N TYR A 176 35.32 14.49 11.66
CA TYR A 176 34.84 13.85 10.43
C TYR A 176 33.80 12.74 10.71
N VAL A 177 34.06 11.90 11.73
CA VAL A 177 33.09 10.88 12.17
C VAL A 177 31.82 11.52 12.72
N LEU A 178 31.92 12.62 13.48
CA LEU A 178 30.76 13.30 14.06
C LEU A 178 29.93 14.04 13.00
N GLU A 179 30.57 14.70 12.03
CA GLU A 179 29.91 15.42 10.94
C GLU A 179 29.17 14.48 9.99
N ASN A 180 29.68 13.26 9.79
CA ASN A 180 29.06 12.24 8.94
C ASN A 180 28.19 11.24 9.71
N LYS A 181 28.02 11.42 11.03
CA LYS A 181 27.19 10.53 11.82
C LYS A 181 25.71 10.80 11.52
N VAL A 182 25.06 9.82 10.89
CA VAL A 182 23.61 9.80 10.79
C VAL A 182 23.04 9.46 12.16
N ILE A 183 22.32 10.41 12.78
CA ILE A 183 21.68 10.22 14.08
C ILE A 183 20.25 9.75 13.82
N GLU A 184 19.99 8.48 14.15
CA GLU A 184 18.65 7.91 14.09
C GLU A 184 17.85 8.29 15.35
N ASP A 185 17.26 9.47 15.33
CA ASP A 185 16.46 10.04 16.42
C ASP A 185 15.13 9.28 16.67
N ILE A 186 14.57 8.65 15.64
CA ILE A 186 13.28 7.95 15.70
C ILE A 186 13.53 6.46 15.48
N LYS A 187 13.10 5.57 16.40
CA LYS A 187 13.37 4.13 16.29
C LYS A 187 12.33 3.42 15.45
N ILE A 188 12.64 2.20 15.01
CA ILE A 188 11.68 1.36 14.29
C ILE A 188 10.46 1.14 15.19
N GLY A 189 9.26 1.38 14.67
CA GLY A 189 8.01 1.38 15.42
C GLY A 189 7.56 2.75 15.92
N ASP A 190 8.44 3.76 15.90
CA ASP A 190 8.09 5.14 16.31
C ASP A 190 7.52 5.95 15.14
N ILE A 191 6.79 7.02 15.48
CA ILE A 191 6.08 7.88 14.53
C ILE A 191 6.79 9.23 14.38
N PHE A 192 7.02 9.63 13.14
CA PHE A 192 7.46 10.94 12.72
C PHE A 192 6.26 11.80 12.29
N PHE A 193 6.06 12.94 12.97
CA PHE A 193 5.05 13.94 12.62
C PHE A 193 5.67 15.11 11.85
N THR A 194 4.97 15.60 10.84
CA THR A 194 5.47 16.69 10.00
C THR A 194 4.32 17.50 9.39
N THR A 195 4.53 18.80 9.19
CA THR A 195 3.65 19.65 8.37
C THR A 195 4.05 19.65 6.90
N LYS A 196 5.20 19.06 6.56
CA LYS A 196 5.64 18.90 5.17
C LYS A 196 4.89 17.74 4.53
N ASN A 197 4.41 17.95 3.30
CA ASN A 197 3.82 16.89 2.50
C ASN A 197 4.93 16.14 1.74
N PHE A 198 5.28 14.96 2.22
CA PHE A 198 6.16 14.02 1.51
C PHE A 198 5.31 13.07 0.66
N ALA A 199 5.66 12.85 -0.60
CA ALA A 199 4.87 11.98 -1.48
C ALA A 199 5.06 10.48 -1.18
N ASN A 200 6.24 10.08 -0.70
CA ASN A 200 6.62 8.67 -0.53
C ASN A 200 7.69 8.49 0.56
N SER A 201 8.04 7.23 0.84
CA SER A 201 9.07 6.86 1.82
C SER A 201 10.43 7.50 1.54
N ASP A 202 10.83 7.59 0.27
CA ASP A 202 12.16 8.03 -0.12
C ASP A 202 12.38 9.52 0.19
N GLU A 203 11.34 10.34 0.05
CA GLU A 203 11.40 11.75 0.44
C GLU A 203 11.54 11.95 1.95
N VAL A 204 10.88 11.10 2.74
CA VAL A 204 11.04 11.10 4.21
C VAL A 204 12.44 10.64 4.59
N ALA A 205 12.93 9.58 3.94
CA ALA A 205 14.26 9.05 4.14
C ALA A 205 15.34 10.08 3.74
N ALA A 206 15.14 10.83 2.64
CA ALA A 206 16.03 11.92 2.25
C ALA A 206 16.00 13.07 3.26
N HIS A 207 14.83 13.38 3.83
CA HIS A 207 14.70 14.41 4.85
C HIS A 207 15.36 14.01 6.19
N LYS A 208 15.16 12.77 6.62
CA LYS A 208 15.74 12.21 7.87
C LYS A 208 17.17 11.72 7.70
N LYS A 209 17.59 11.46 6.45
CA LYS A 209 18.85 10.83 6.03
C LYS A 209 18.99 9.35 6.42
N TYR A 210 17.89 8.70 6.81
CA TYR A 210 17.84 7.28 7.19
C TYR A 210 16.39 6.77 7.17
N GLY A 211 16.22 5.46 7.34
CA GLY A 211 14.94 4.85 7.64
C GLY A 211 14.14 4.52 6.38
N LYS A 212 13.40 3.42 6.43
CA LYS A 212 12.23 3.18 5.58
C LYS A 212 10.96 3.57 6.34
N TRP A 213 10.05 4.23 5.64
CA TRP A 213 8.90 4.91 6.24
C TRP A 213 7.61 4.53 5.53
N ILE A 214 6.54 4.39 6.28
CA ILE A 214 5.20 4.21 5.73
C ILE A 214 4.26 5.27 6.28
N ARG A 215 3.41 5.81 5.43
CA ARG A 215 2.38 6.74 5.86
C ARG A 215 1.32 5.99 6.67
N ILE A 216 0.93 6.54 7.81
CA ILE A 216 -0.07 5.94 8.70
C ILE A 216 -1.18 6.93 9.03
N SER A 217 -2.31 6.39 9.49
CA SER A 217 -3.44 7.17 10.03
C SER A 217 -3.98 8.24 9.08
N GLU A 218 -3.98 7.97 7.77
CA GLU A 218 -4.56 8.89 6.79
C GLU A 218 -6.06 9.09 7.06
N GLY A 219 -6.45 10.36 7.26
CA GLY A 219 -7.81 10.73 7.64
C GLY A 219 -8.20 10.37 9.09
N LYS A 220 -7.26 9.88 9.92
CA LYS A 220 -7.55 9.39 11.27
C LYS A 220 -6.80 10.22 12.33
N THR A 221 -7.43 10.40 13.49
CA THR A 221 -6.73 10.91 14.69
C THR A 221 -6.11 9.74 15.46
N LEU A 222 -4.99 9.99 16.14
CA LEU A 222 -4.39 9.02 17.05
C LEU A 222 -5.08 9.09 18.41
N VAL A 223 -5.27 7.92 19.02
CA VAL A 223 -5.79 7.77 20.38
C VAL A 223 -4.78 6.97 21.19
N GLY A 224 -4.50 7.42 22.42
CA GLY A 224 -3.58 6.72 23.31
C GLY A 224 -4.12 5.36 23.75
N LEU A 225 -3.25 4.36 23.81
CA LEU A 225 -3.56 3.06 24.39
C LEU A 225 -4.05 3.24 25.83
N SER A 226 -5.24 2.73 26.15
CA SER A 226 -5.77 2.76 27.51
C SER A 226 -5.63 1.41 28.20
N THR A 227 -5.16 1.45 29.45
CA THR A 227 -5.16 0.30 30.36
C THR A 227 -6.27 0.39 31.41
N LYS A 228 -7.16 1.39 31.31
CA LYS A 228 -8.26 1.58 32.28
C LYS A 228 -9.39 0.59 32.00
N GLN A 229 -10.03 0.11 33.07
CA GLN A 229 -11.08 -0.91 32.96
C GLN A 229 -12.31 -0.40 32.20
N ASP A 230 -12.77 0.81 32.52
CA ASP A 230 -14.03 1.37 32.01
C ASP A 230 -13.88 2.05 30.64
N ASP A 231 -12.65 2.24 30.17
CA ASP A 231 -12.42 2.81 28.84
C ASP A 231 -12.86 1.82 27.74
N PRO A 232 -13.30 2.31 26.57
CA PRO A 232 -13.81 1.46 25.50
C PRO A 232 -12.81 0.38 25.07
N ILE A 233 -13.32 -0.81 24.73
CA ILE A 233 -12.48 -1.98 24.39
C ILE A 233 -11.53 -1.69 23.22
N TRP A 234 -11.99 -0.93 22.21
CA TRP A 234 -11.18 -0.58 21.04
C TRP A 234 -9.94 0.26 21.38
N THR A 235 -9.89 0.92 22.54
CA THR A 235 -8.72 1.69 23.00
C THR A 235 -7.63 0.83 23.64
N LYS A 236 -7.88 -0.47 23.84
CA LYS A 236 -7.03 -1.37 24.65
C LYS A 236 -6.03 -2.18 23.85
N THR A 237 -6.07 -2.09 22.51
CA THR A 237 -5.18 -2.83 21.62
C THR A 237 -4.52 -1.88 20.64
N ILE A 238 -3.19 -1.93 20.52
CA ILE A 238 -2.45 -1.12 19.54
C ILE A 238 -2.86 -1.55 18.13
N GLY A 239 -3.13 -0.58 17.27
CA GLY A 239 -3.53 -0.80 15.87
C GLY A 239 -5.02 -0.96 15.65
N SER A 240 -5.84 -1.04 16.72
CA SER A 240 -7.30 -0.95 16.59
C SER A 240 -7.73 0.40 15.99
N SER A 241 -8.75 0.37 15.14
CA SER A 241 -9.36 1.57 14.55
C SER A 241 -10.85 1.61 14.82
N PHE A 242 -11.37 2.81 15.12
CA PHE A 242 -12.78 3.04 15.39
C PHE A 242 -13.15 4.49 14.99
N GLY A 243 -14.44 4.74 14.77
CA GLY A 243 -15.00 6.06 14.48
C GLY A 243 -15.53 6.21 13.06
N GLU A 244 -16.23 7.33 12.82
CA GLU A 244 -16.87 7.69 11.56
C GLU A 244 -16.70 9.21 11.31
N TYR A 245 -16.80 9.64 10.05
CA TYR A 245 -16.73 11.07 9.71
C TYR A 245 -18.06 11.79 9.95
N THR A 246 -19.18 11.12 9.67
CA THR A 246 -20.53 11.68 9.79
C THR A 246 -21.45 10.65 10.41
N HIS A 247 -22.39 11.10 11.23
CA HIS A 247 -23.40 10.24 11.86
C HIS A 247 -24.81 10.73 11.50
N GLN A 248 -25.71 9.81 11.16
CA GLN A 248 -27.13 10.11 11.03
C GLN A 248 -27.86 9.54 12.24
N LEU A 249 -28.60 10.38 12.96
CA LEU A 249 -29.31 9.97 14.16
C LEU A 249 -30.32 8.86 13.86
N THR A 250 -30.30 7.84 14.72
CA THR A 250 -31.29 6.75 14.74
C THR A 250 -32.46 7.11 15.66
N GLU A 251 -33.59 6.40 15.53
CA GLU A 251 -34.77 6.62 16.38
C GLU A 251 -34.45 6.43 17.88
N ASP A 252 -33.60 5.46 18.21
CA ASP A 252 -33.18 5.18 19.59
C ASP A 252 -32.30 6.30 20.20
N GLU A 253 -31.65 7.09 19.35
CA GLU A 253 -30.80 8.23 19.76
C GLU A 253 -31.59 9.53 19.90
N LEU A 254 -32.82 9.57 19.42
CA LEU A 254 -33.69 10.73 19.57
C LEU A 254 -34.13 10.87 21.03
N ALA A 255 -34.04 12.10 21.54
CA ALA A 255 -34.57 12.41 22.85
C ALA A 255 -36.08 12.13 22.88
N LYS A 256 -36.57 11.47 23.93
CA LYS A 256 -38.02 11.28 24.16
C LYS A 256 -38.71 12.64 24.23
N CYS A 257 -39.36 13.05 23.15
CA CYS A 257 -40.13 14.28 23.08
C CYS A 257 -41.62 14.00 23.07
N LYS A 258 -42.40 14.82 23.77
CA LYS A 258 -43.87 14.84 23.70
C LYS A 258 -44.28 16.25 23.28
N PRO A 259 -44.41 16.54 21.98
CA PRO A 259 -44.81 17.87 21.54
C PRO A 259 -46.21 18.21 22.09
N SER A 260 -46.36 19.40 22.67
CA SER A 260 -47.67 19.88 23.13
C SER A 260 -48.48 20.35 21.92
N ILE A 261 -49.36 19.50 21.41
CA ILE A 261 -50.29 19.85 20.35
C ILE A 261 -51.59 20.32 21.00
N ARG A 262 -51.95 21.60 20.79
CA ARG A 262 -53.26 22.14 21.19
C ARG A 262 -54.18 22.09 19.98
N LEU A 263 -54.92 20.99 19.84
CA LEU A 263 -55.98 20.89 18.85
C LEU A 263 -57.16 21.78 19.31
N ALA A 264 -57.72 22.57 18.41
CA ALA A 264 -58.95 23.29 18.68
C ALA A 264 -60.09 22.28 18.79
N HIS A 265 -60.34 21.78 20.01
CA HIS A 265 -61.59 21.09 20.28
C HIS A 265 -62.70 22.13 20.23
N GLU A 266 -63.67 21.97 19.35
CA GLU A 266 -64.94 22.66 19.48
C GLU A 266 -65.55 22.23 20.83
N GLN A 267 -65.41 23.10 21.84
CA GLN A 267 -66.12 23.08 23.13
C GLN A 267 -65.94 21.83 24.04
N GLY A 268 -65.04 21.91 25.04
CA GLY A 268 -65.36 21.40 26.39
C GLY A 268 -64.81 20.06 26.91
N GLY A 269 -63.75 19.46 26.37
CA GLY A 269 -63.19 18.20 26.92
C GLY A 269 -62.25 18.35 28.13
N THR A 270 -62.53 17.66 29.25
CA THR A 270 -61.66 17.53 30.44
C THR A 270 -60.49 16.56 30.21
N GLN A 271 -59.29 16.90 30.70
CA GLN A 271 -58.06 16.09 30.59
C GLN A 271 -58.18 14.74 31.31
N ASP A 272 -58.08 13.63 30.58
CA ASP A 272 -57.71 12.33 31.16
C ASP A 272 -56.19 12.11 31.03
N LYS A 273 -55.62 11.44 32.03
CA LYS A 273 -54.18 11.16 32.15
C LYS A 273 -53.78 9.82 31.51
N THR A 274 -54.59 9.29 30.58
CA THR A 274 -54.52 7.90 30.11
C THR A 274 -54.34 7.73 28.60
N GLY A 275 -54.16 8.82 27.85
CA GLY A 275 -54.01 8.76 26.39
C GLY A 275 -55.34 9.12 25.71
N PHE A 276 -55.25 9.71 24.52
CA PHE A 276 -56.37 10.33 23.81
C PHE A 276 -57.68 9.53 23.92
N PRO A 277 -58.82 10.17 24.27
CA PRO A 277 -60.08 9.46 24.44
C PRO A 277 -60.52 8.83 23.12
N ASN A 278 -61.11 7.64 23.19
CA ASN A 278 -61.74 6.99 22.05
C ASN A 278 -63.05 7.73 21.70
N THR A 279 -63.08 8.54 20.65
CA THR A 279 -64.33 9.15 20.19
C THR A 279 -64.49 9.24 18.66
N ASN A 280 -65.67 8.78 18.26
CA ASN A 280 -66.31 8.79 16.95
C ASN A 280 -66.61 10.23 16.46
N ALA A 281 -65.80 10.83 15.58
CA ALA A 281 -66.17 12.05 14.84
C ALA A 281 -65.33 12.31 13.56
N THR A 282 -65.99 12.82 12.52
CA THR A 282 -65.67 12.92 11.08
C THR A 282 -64.51 13.83 10.60
N ARG A 283 -63.59 14.34 11.44
CA ARG A 283 -62.52 15.28 10.97
C ARG A 283 -61.23 15.23 11.80
N TRP A 284 -60.35 14.25 11.56
CA TRP A 284 -59.07 14.16 12.27
C TRP A 284 -57.88 14.39 11.36
N VAL A 285 -56.84 14.98 11.94
CA VAL A 285 -55.54 15.19 11.31
C VAL A 285 -54.70 13.93 11.53
N THR A 286 -54.45 13.16 10.48
CA THR A 286 -53.52 12.02 10.53
C THR A 286 -52.11 12.52 10.25
N HIS A 287 -51.19 12.35 11.21
CA HIS A 287 -49.77 12.61 10.96
C HIS A 287 -49.08 11.28 10.65
N SER A 288 -48.76 11.04 9.38
CA SER A 288 -47.98 9.88 8.97
C SER A 288 -46.90 10.31 7.98
N GLY A 289 -45.70 9.75 8.13
CA GLY A 289 -44.60 9.97 7.16
C GLY A 289 -44.88 9.41 5.76
N SER A 290 -46.00 8.72 5.54
CA SER A 290 -46.41 8.20 4.24
C SER A 290 -47.20 9.21 3.39
N GLN A 291 -47.64 10.33 3.97
CA GLN A 291 -48.44 11.36 3.31
C GLN A 291 -47.60 12.63 3.11
N PRO A 292 -47.72 13.35 1.97
CA PRO A 292 -46.91 14.52 1.68
C PRO A 292 -47.04 15.63 2.73
N ASP A 293 -45.93 16.22 3.14
CA ASP A 293 -45.93 17.39 4.04
C ASP A 293 -46.77 18.56 3.49
N HIS A 294 -47.42 19.29 4.41
CA HIS A 294 -48.30 20.42 4.11
C HIS A 294 -49.50 20.12 3.20
N SER A 295 -49.89 18.85 3.07
CA SER A 295 -51.09 18.48 2.32
C SER A 295 -52.37 18.75 3.11
N GLU A 296 -53.44 19.09 2.38
CA GLU A 296 -54.78 19.23 2.96
C GLU A 296 -55.24 17.90 3.55
N CYS A 297 -55.92 17.94 4.70
CA CYS A 297 -56.49 16.74 5.31
C CYS A 297 -57.87 16.43 4.73
N PHE A 298 -58.12 15.15 4.46
CA PHE A 298 -59.36 14.66 3.87
C PHE A 298 -60.10 13.70 4.81
N ASP A 299 -61.41 13.53 4.56
CA ASP A 299 -62.33 12.76 5.40
C ASP A 299 -62.02 11.24 5.41
N ASP A 300 -61.16 10.76 4.52
CA ASP A 300 -60.66 9.37 4.46
C ASP A 300 -59.42 9.13 5.33
N GLY A 301 -58.95 10.16 6.04
CA GLY A 301 -57.77 10.12 6.89
C GLY A 301 -56.46 10.36 6.16
N THR A 302 -56.49 10.72 4.86
CA THR A 302 -55.31 11.11 4.08
C THR A 302 -54.95 12.60 4.28
N GLY A 303 -53.70 12.96 3.96
CA GLY A 303 -53.14 14.29 4.16
C GLY A 303 -52.33 14.48 5.45
N ASN A 304 -51.35 15.36 5.41
CA ASN A 304 -50.44 15.70 6.51
C ASN A 304 -50.21 17.23 6.53
N PRO A 305 -50.97 17.99 7.33
CA PRO A 305 -50.87 19.44 7.37
C PRO A 305 -49.66 19.95 8.14
N LEU A 306 -48.92 19.08 8.84
CA LEU A 306 -47.63 19.44 9.43
C LEU A 306 -46.50 19.14 8.44
N GLY A 307 -45.50 20.00 8.43
CA GLY A 307 -44.23 19.71 7.77
C GLY A 307 -43.35 18.85 8.66
N SER A 308 -42.60 17.95 8.05
CA SER A 308 -41.50 17.27 8.72
C SER A 308 -40.48 18.31 9.19
N ILE A 309 -39.98 18.14 10.41
CA ILE A 309 -38.96 19.02 10.97
C ILE A 309 -37.67 18.22 11.08
N GLY A 310 -36.59 18.74 10.50
CA GLY A 310 -35.34 18.02 10.32
C GLY A 310 -35.07 17.76 8.84
N GLY A 311 -33.82 17.48 8.50
CA GLY A 311 -33.43 17.17 7.12
C GLY A 311 -32.99 15.72 6.93
N ASP A 312 -32.98 14.92 8.00
CA ASP A 312 -32.42 13.56 8.04
C ASP A 312 -31.05 13.45 7.36
N GLN A 313 -30.25 14.51 7.50
CA GLN A 313 -28.91 14.56 6.95
C GLN A 313 -27.91 14.11 8.01
N PRO A 314 -26.90 13.32 7.63
CA PRO A 314 -25.77 13.05 8.51
C PRO A 314 -25.10 14.34 8.97
N HIS A 315 -24.72 14.41 10.24
CA HIS A 315 -23.98 15.54 10.79
C HIS A 315 -22.49 15.20 10.95
N ASN A 316 -21.64 16.21 10.84
CA ASN A 316 -20.20 16.07 11.07
C ASN A 316 -19.92 15.59 12.50
N ASN A 317 -19.16 14.49 12.64
CA ASN A 317 -18.68 13.98 13.93
C ASN A 317 -17.20 14.31 14.17
N VAL A 318 -16.55 14.99 13.21
CA VAL A 318 -15.14 15.37 13.29
C VAL A 318 -14.99 16.69 14.04
N GLN A 319 -14.31 16.63 15.19
CA GLN A 319 -13.91 17.83 15.93
C GLN A 319 -12.96 18.72 15.10
N PRO A 320 -12.84 20.03 15.38
CA PRO A 320 -11.85 20.89 14.74
C PRO A 320 -10.46 20.25 14.75
N SER A 321 -9.88 20.06 13.57
CA SER A 321 -8.68 19.24 13.37
C SER A 321 -7.62 19.98 12.56
N PHE A 322 -6.35 19.66 12.80
CA PHE A 322 -5.19 20.17 12.05
C PHE A 322 -4.49 19.00 11.36
N VAL A 323 -4.36 19.08 10.03
CA VAL A 323 -3.82 17.99 9.22
C VAL A 323 -2.29 18.02 9.23
N VAL A 324 -1.68 16.89 9.57
CA VAL A 324 -0.23 16.66 9.53
C VAL A 324 0.08 15.35 8.82
N GLY A 325 1.27 15.25 8.24
CA GLY A 325 1.82 13.97 7.80
C GLY A 325 2.29 13.15 9.00
N MET A 326 1.88 11.88 9.06
CA MET A 326 2.30 10.92 10.07
C MET A 326 2.98 9.73 9.38
N TRP A 327 4.23 9.49 9.75
CA TRP A 327 5.06 8.46 9.12
C TRP A 327 5.59 7.51 10.18
N LEU A 328 5.33 6.22 10.02
CA LEU A 328 5.86 5.17 10.89
C LEU A 328 7.20 4.69 10.34
N ARG A 329 8.22 4.61 11.21
CA ARG A 329 9.49 3.96 10.84
C ARG A 329 9.31 2.45 10.85
N ILE A 330 9.58 1.80 9.74
CA ILE A 330 9.48 0.33 9.60
C ILE A 330 10.87 -0.30 9.47
N PRO A 331 11.01 -1.61 9.78
CA PRO A 331 12.26 -2.31 9.57
C PRO A 331 12.66 -2.34 8.08
N GLU A 332 13.97 -2.25 7.83
CA GLU A 332 14.56 -2.31 6.48
C GLU A 332 15.01 -3.72 6.09
N ASN A 333 15.05 -4.63 7.07
CA ASN A 333 15.56 -5.98 6.95
C ASN A 333 14.53 -7.01 6.46
N TYR A 334 13.33 -6.58 6.05
CA TYR A 334 12.29 -7.45 5.52
C TYR A 334 11.66 -6.82 4.28
N THR A 335 11.59 -7.58 3.19
CA THR A 335 10.86 -7.20 1.98
C THR A 335 10.05 -8.39 1.50
N ILE A 336 8.73 -8.23 1.39
CA ILE A 336 7.84 -9.24 0.80
C ILE A 336 7.59 -8.86 -0.66
N THR A 337 7.71 -9.83 -1.55
CA THR A 337 7.33 -9.72 -2.96
C THR A 337 6.40 -10.86 -3.35
N ALA A 338 5.49 -10.61 -4.28
CA ALA A 338 4.65 -11.64 -4.87
C ALA A 338 5.14 -11.99 -6.28
N SER A 339 4.78 -13.18 -6.77
CA SER A 339 5.08 -13.62 -8.13
C SER A 339 4.35 -12.79 -9.20
N ALA A 340 3.23 -12.15 -8.85
CA ALA A 340 2.46 -11.26 -9.70
C ALA A 340 1.68 -10.22 -8.88
N ASN A 341 1.30 -9.10 -9.50
CA ASN A 341 0.43 -8.07 -8.87
C ASN A 341 -1.06 -8.42 -9.00
N SER A 342 -1.41 -9.32 -9.92
CA SER A 342 -2.75 -9.87 -10.08
C SER A 342 -2.68 -11.29 -10.61
N VAL A 343 -3.59 -12.15 -10.17
CA VAL A 343 -3.72 -13.55 -10.60
C VAL A 343 -5.19 -13.90 -10.80
N ASN A 344 -5.49 -14.85 -11.69
CA ASN A 344 -6.84 -15.39 -11.83
C ASN A 344 -7.07 -16.53 -10.85
N GLU A 345 -8.32 -16.89 -10.62
CA GLU A 345 -8.64 -18.12 -9.91
C GLU A 345 -8.14 -19.35 -10.69
N GLY A 346 -7.68 -20.36 -9.96
CA GLY A 346 -7.01 -21.54 -10.51
C GLY A 346 -5.50 -21.37 -10.74
N ASP A 347 -4.98 -20.14 -10.70
CA ASP A 347 -3.54 -19.88 -10.81
C ASP A 347 -2.81 -20.02 -9.47
N SER A 348 -1.51 -20.32 -9.54
CA SER A 348 -0.63 -20.32 -8.37
C SER A 348 -0.07 -18.94 -8.05
N LEU A 349 0.02 -18.63 -6.77
CA LEU A 349 0.61 -17.40 -6.23
C LEU A 349 1.73 -17.75 -5.25
N SER A 350 2.90 -17.13 -5.42
CA SER A 350 4.03 -17.31 -4.50
C SER A 350 4.46 -15.98 -3.91
N PHE A 351 4.70 -15.97 -2.61
CA PHE A 351 5.28 -14.87 -1.86
C PHE A 351 6.70 -15.21 -1.45
N VAL A 352 7.62 -14.28 -1.65
CA VAL A 352 9.01 -14.37 -1.21
C VAL A 352 9.28 -13.28 -0.19
N LEU A 353 9.71 -13.69 1.00
CA LEU A 353 10.29 -12.82 2.01
C LEU A 353 11.81 -12.82 1.85
N GLU A 354 12.38 -11.67 1.50
CA GLU A 354 13.82 -11.42 1.51
C GLU A 354 14.21 -10.67 2.77
N THR A 355 15.30 -11.11 3.41
CA THR A 355 15.77 -10.57 4.68
C THR A 355 17.24 -10.18 4.66
N ILE A 356 17.61 -9.22 5.51
CA ILE A 356 18.99 -8.75 5.70
C ILE A 356 19.36 -8.96 7.17
N ASP A 357 20.52 -9.55 7.44
CA ASP A 357 21.03 -9.81 8.80
C ASP A 357 20.08 -10.60 9.72
N ILE A 358 19.19 -11.43 9.15
CA ILE A 358 18.36 -12.37 9.89
C ILE A 358 19.00 -13.77 9.84
N PRO A 359 19.28 -14.41 11.00
CA PRO A 359 19.88 -15.73 11.02
C PRO A 359 19.02 -16.80 10.31
N GLN A 360 19.68 -17.70 9.58
CA GLN A 360 19.05 -18.90 9.02
C GLN A 360 18.32 -19.70 10.11
N GLY A 361 17.14 -20.21 9.78
CA GLY A 361 16.29 -20.99 10.68
C GLY A 361 15.35 -20.13 11.54
N THR A 362 15.42 -18.80 11.42
CA THR A 362 14.46 -17.90 12.08
C THR A 362 13.07 -18.10 11.47
N LEU A 363 12.05 -18.23 12.33
CA LEU A 363 10.65 -18.24 11.91
C LEU A 363 10.08 -16.82 11.97
N VAL A 364 9.58 -16.32 10.84
CA VAL A 364 8.93 -15.01 10.73
C VAL A 364 7.44 -15.21 10.47
N PRO A 365 6.57 -15.05 11.47
CA PRO A 365 5.14 -15.31 11.32
C PRO A 365 4.45 -14.32 10.38
N TRP A 366 3.51 -14.81 9.59
CA TRP A 366 2.70 -14.04 8.64
C TRP A 366 1.21 -14.33 8.79
N ILE A 367 0.38 -13.38 8.34
CA ILE A 367 -1.08 -13.48 8.25
C ILE A 367 -1.51 -13.06 6.84
N ILE A 368 -2.46 -13.81 6.27
CA ILE A 368 -3.22 -13.46 5.07
C ILE A 368 -4.58 -12.89 5.52
N SER A 369 -5.03 -11.81 4.86
CA SER A 369 -6.26 -11.11 5.18
C SER A 369 -6.93 -10.57 3.90
N ARG A 370 -8.17 -10.10 4.05
CA ARG A 370 -9.02 -9.52 2.97
C ARG A 370 -9.45 -10.51 1.88
N ILE A 371 -9.28 -11.80 2.15
CA ILE A 371 -9.79 -12.93 1.38
C ILE A 371 -10.29 -13.99 2.36
N GLN A 372 -11.20 -14.87 1.93
CA GLN A 372 -11.68 -15.97 2.75
C GLN A 372 -10.71 -17.16 2.67
N SER A 373 -10.80 -18.07 3.63
CA SER A 373 -9.94 -19.26 3.61
C SER A 373 -10.35 -20.26 2.51
N ALA A 374 -11.60 -20.21 2.03
CA ALA A 374 -12.09 -21.10 0.98
C ALA A 374 -11.46 -20.78 -0.39
N ASP A 375 -11.14 -19.51 -0.62
CA ASP A 375 -10.67 -18.98 -1.91
C ASP A 375 -9.17 -19.26 -2.16
N ILE A 376 -8.51 -19.94 -1.21
CA ILE A 376 -7.10 -20.31 -1.31
C ILE A 376 -6.87 -21.76 -0.90
N SER A 377 -5.86 -22.37 -1.53
CA SER A 377 -5.36 -23.69 -1.20
C SER A 377 -3.85 -23.63 -0.93
N PRO A 378 -3.37 -24.03 0.27
CA PRO A 378 -4.14 -24.52 1.39
C PRO A 378 -4.96 -23.40 2.07
N SER A 379 -6.13 -23.75 2.62
CA SER A 379 -7.09 -22.86 3.28
C SER A 379 -6.60 -22.30 4.64
N VAL A 380 -5.41 -21.71 4.64
CA VAL A 380 -4.65 -21.31 5.82
C VAL A 380 -4.34 -19.81 5.73
N LEU A 381 -4.85 -19.05 6.69
CA LEU A 381 -4.68 -17.58 6.75
C LEU A 381 -3.53 -17.13 7.65
N ASN A 382 -2.77 -18.04 8.24
CA ASN A 382 -1.62 -17.72 9.09
C ASN A 382 -0.54 -18.80 9.01
N GLY A 383 0.71 -18.40 9.15
CA GLY A 383 1.84 -19.33 9.13
C GLY A 383 3.15 -18.62 9.45
N ALA A 384 4.27 -19.19 9.03
CA ALA A 384 5.58 -18.57 9.19
C ALA A 384 6.50 -18.83 8.00
N PHE A 385 7.31 -17.83 7.65
CA PHE A 385 8.44 -17.98 6.75
C PHE A 385 9.62 -18.55 7.53
N LEU A 386 10.25 -19.60 7.03
CA LEU A 386 11.49 -20.14 7.59
C LEU A 386 12.69 -19.61 6.79
N ILE A 387 13.50 -18.75 7.39
CA ILE A 387 14.60 -18.08 6.69
C ILE A 387 15.69 -19.09 6.29
N GLY A 388 15.98 -19.15 4.99
CA GLY A 388 17.03 -19.96 4.39
C GLY A 388 18.43 -19.39 4.59
N SER A 389 19.44 -20.15 4.17
CA SER A 389 20.85 -19.74 4.21
C SER A 389 21.17 -18.54 3.29
N ASP A 390 20.33 -18.32 2.29
CA ASP A 390 20.39 -17.20 1.34
C ASP A 390 19.65 -15.94 1.85
N GLY A 391 19.13 -15.98 3.08
CA GLY A 391 18.34 -14.88 3.66
C GLY A 391 16.92 -14.78 3.11
N LYS A 392 16.44 -15.79 2.36
CA LYS A 392 15.10 -15.77 1.76
C LYS A 392 14.22 -16.89 2.31
N ALA A 393 12.92 -16.71 2.15
CA ALA A 393 11.90 -17.72 2.42
C ALA A 393 10.73 -17.54 1.46
N SER A 394 10.05 -18.62 1.11
CA SER A 394 8.90 -18.58 0.20
C SER A 394 7.68 -19.27 0.79
N TYR A 395 6.50 -18.77 0.45
CA TYR A 395 5.22 -19.39 0.71
C TYR A 395 4.40 -19.38 -0.58
N SER A 396 3.89 -20.53 -0.98
CA SER A 396 3.07 -20.66 -2.19
C SER A 396 1.70 -21.18 -1.83
N LEU A 397 0.70 -20.70 -2.57
CA LEU A 397 -0.68 -21.11 -2.51
C LEU A 397 -1.26 -21.13 -3.93
N GLU A 398 -2.41 -21.77 -4.10
CA GLU A 398 -3.24 -21.67 -5.28
C GLU A 398 -4.48 -20.84 -4.94
N ILE A 399 -4.94 -20.03 -5.89
CA ILE A 399 -6.24 -19.38 -5.79
C ILE A 399 -7.29 -20.41 -6.19
N THR A 400 -8.26 -20.66 -5.32
CA THR A 400 -9.30 -21.65 -5.58
C THR A 400 -10.19 -21.18 -6.72
N GLU A 401 -10.31 -22.00 -7.76
CA GLU A 401 -11.28 -21.78 -8.84
C GLU A 401 -12.63 -22.37 -8.45
N ASP A 402 -13.64 -21.52 -8.32
CA ASP A 402 -14.96 -21.94 -7.91
C ASP A 402 -16.08 -21.39 -8.81
N TYR A 403 -17.32 -21.48 -8.34
CA TYR A 403 -18.53 -21.09 -9.08
C TYR A 403 -19.17 -19.81 -8.52
N ALA A 404 -18.63 -19.22 -7.45
CA ALA A 404 -19.19 -18.03 -6.82
C ALA A 404 -18.64 -16.78 -7.51
N THR A 405 -19.52 -15.90 -7.99
CA THR A 405 -19.08 -14.59 -8.49
C THR A 405 -19.10 -13.58 -7.35
N GLU A 406 -17.94 -13.32 -6.76
CA GLU A 406 -17.74 -12.42 -5.62
C GLU A 406 -17.12 -11.07 -6.02
N GLY A 407 -16.66 -10.97 -7.28
CA GLY A 407 -15.93 -9.84 -7.81
C GLY A 407 -14.43 -9.88 -7.47
N ASP A 408 -13.66 -8.94 -8.03
CA ASP A 408 -12.23 -8.88 -7.76
C ASP A 408 -11.94 -8.62 -6.27
N GLU A 409 -11.13 -9.49 -5.66
CA GLU A 409 -10.70 -9.36 -4.27
C GLU A 409 -9.24 -8.91 -4.16
N ILE A 410 -8.82 -8.49 -2.95
CA ILE A 410 -7.43 -8.12 -2.67
C ILE A 410 -6.92 -9.05 -1.58
N LEU A 411 -6.04 -9.98 -1.93
CA LEU A 411 -5.32 -10.78 -0.96
C LEU A 411 -4.15 -9.97 -0.41
N ARG A 412 -4.10 -9.80 0.92
CA ARG A 412 -2.96 -9.17 1.62
C ARG A 412 -2.23 -10.18 2.49
N ILE A 413 -0.94 -10.39 2.24
CA ILE A 413 -0.03 -11.05 3.20
C ILE A 413 0.76 -10.01 3.99
N SER A 414 0.87 -10.17 5.30
CA SER A 414 1.61 -9.26 6.19
C SER A 414 2.36 -10.01 7.29
N LEU A 415 3.44 -9.44 7.83
CA LEU A 415 4.16 -10.02 8.96
C LEU A 415 3.44 -9.74 10.28
N VAL A 416 3.29 -10.74 11.16
CA VAL A 416 2.57 -10.58 12.44
C VAL A 416 3.20 -9.50 13.33
N ASN A 417 4.52 -9.56 13.49
CA ASN A 417 5.25 -8.65 14.37
C ASN A 417 5.55 -7.29 13.71
N ASN A 418 5.34 -7.17 12.39
CA ASN A 418 5.54 -5.94 11.61
C ASN A 418 4.44 -5.83 10.54
N PRO A 419 3.19 -5.57 10.92
CA PRO A 419 2.02 -5.67 10.03
C PRO A 419 2.03 -4.66 8.87
N TYR A 420 2.88 -3.64 8.97
CA TYR A 420 3.10 -2.63 7.92
C TYR A 420 4.08 -3.09 6.82
N ILE A 421 4.72 -4.25 7.01
CA ILE A 421 5.42 -4.97 5.94
C ILE A 421 4.43 -5.97 5.36
N PHE A 422 3.86 -5.62 4.22
CA PHE A 422 2.82 -6.41 3.55
C PHE A 422 3.00 -6.38 2.03
N CYS A 423 2.33 -7.30 1.36
CA CYS A 423 2.18 -7.33 -0.09
C CYS A 423 0.71 -7.59 -0.43
N ASP A 424 0.17 -6.80 -1.36
CA ASP A 424 -1.19 -6.91 -1.86
C ASP A 424 -1.16 -7.49 -3.28
N VAL A 425 -2.06 -8.42 -3.55
CA VAL A 425 -2.26 -9.02 -4.87
C VAL A 425 -3.75 -8.99 -5.18
N ILE A 426 -4.10 -8.55 -6.39
CA ILE A 426 -5.49 -8.55 -6.85
C ILE A 426 -5.83 -9.97 -7.33
N ILE A 427 -6.89 -10.54 -6.78
CA ILE A 427 -7.44 -11.80 -7.24
C ILE A 427 -8.58 -11.49 -8.20
N LYS A 428 -8.44 -11.96 -9.44
CA LYS A 428 -9.45 -11.77 -10.48
C LYS A 428 -10.48 -12.88 -10.38
N ASP A 429 -11.74 -12.49 -10.21
CA ASP A 429 -12.86 -13.41 -10.27
C ASP A 429 -12.99 -13.93 -11.70
N THR A 430 -12.63 -15.20 -11.87
CA THR A 430 -12.77 -15.96 -13.12
C THR A 430 -13.71 -17.13 -12.93
N SER A 431 -14.71 -16.95 -12.07
CA SER A 431 -15.65 -17.97 -11.63
C SER A 431 -16.24 -18.77 -12.78
N LYS A 432 -16.36 -20.08 -12.57
CA LYS A 432 -16.90 -21.03 -13.53
C LYS A 432 -18.37 -20.79 -13.78
N THR A 433 -18.78 -21.09 -15.01
CA THR A 433 -20.19 -21.19 -15.37
C THR A 433 -20.65 -22.65 -15.26
N THR A 434 -21.73 -22.89 -14.52
CA THR A 434 -22.36 -24.22 -14.49
C THR A 434 -23.27 -24.39 -15.70
N GLU A 435 -22.99 -25.40 -16.52
CA GLU A 435 -23.82 -25.76 -17.68
C GLU A 435 -24.85 -26.82 -17.32
N VAL A 436 -26.11 -26.56 -17.70
CA VAL A 436 -27.26 -27.46 -17.48
C VAL A 436 -27.88 -27.79 -18.84
N VAL A 437 -27.73 -29.04 -19.28
CA VAL A 437 -28.27 -29.50 -20.57
C VAL A 437 -29.64 -30.16 -20.38
N ILE A 438 -30.66 -29.59 -21.02
CA ILE A 438 -32.00 -30.16 -21.14
C ILE A 438 -32.04 -30.96 -22.44
N SER A 439 -31.73 -32.24 -22.32
CA SER A 439 -31.64 -33.19 -23.43
C SER A 439 -32.89 -34.04 -23.62
N ASN A 440 -32.90 -34.88 -24.65
CA ASN A 440 -33.94 -35.88 -24.85
C ASN A 440 -34.10 -36.87 -23.68
N ALA A 441 -33.10 -37.03 -22.80
CA ALA A 441 -33.16 -37.90 -21.63
C ALA A 441 -33.85 -37.25 -20.42
N TYR A 442 -34.00 -35.92 -20.41
CA TYR A 442 -34.61 -35.21 -19.29
C TYR A 442 -36.08 -35.62 -19.10
N GLY A 443 -36.51 -35.86 -17.84
CA GLY A 443 -37.90 -36.11 -17.48
C GLY A 443 -38.51 -37.46 -17.89
N ASN A 444 -37.75 -38.40 -18.47
CA ASN A 444 -38.21 -39.75 -18.87
C ASN A 444 -39.49 -39.80 -19.74
N THR A 445 -39.82 -38.74 -20.46
CA THR A 445 -40.92 -38.72 -21.46
C THR A 445 -40.36 -39.06 -22.84
N SER A 446 -40.78 -40.19 -23.41
CA SER A 446 -40.30 -40.72 -24.69
C SER A 446 -41.22 -40.44 -25.89
N ASN A 447 -42.04 -39.39 -25.82
CA ASN A 447 -42.91 -38.99 -26.92
C ASN A 447 -42.10 -38.22 -27.97
N PHE A 448 -41.55 -38.96 -28.94
CA PHE A 448 -40.94 -38.38 -30.14
C PHE A 448 -42.02 -38.14 -31.20
N THR A 449 -42.28 -36.88 -31.55
CA THR A 449 -43.33 -36.51 -32.51
C THR A 449 -42.90 -35.26 -33.26
N GLU A 450 -43.15 -35.24 -34.58
CA GLU A 450 -42.83 -34.10 -35.46
C GLU A 450 -41.37 -33.60 -35.34
N GLY A 451 -40.44 -34.52 -35.06
CA GLY A 451 -39.00 -34.22 -34.95
C GLY A 451 -38.52 -33.85 -33.55
N TYR A 452 -39.40 -33.84 -32.54
CA TYR A 452 -39.07 -33.43 -31.18
C TYR A 452 -39.39 -34.48 -30.12
N PHE A 453 -38.53 -34.58 -29.10
CA PHE A 453 -38.83 -35.21 -27.81
C PHE A 453 -39.56 -34.21 -26.92
N ILE A 454 -40.85 -34.49 -26.64
CA ILE A 454 -41.68 -33.58 -25.86
C ILE A 454 -41.32 -33.64 -24.38
N LYS A 455 -41.10 -32.48 -23.79
CA LYS A 455 -40.85 -32.26 -22.36
C LYS A 455 -42.00 -31.44 -21.76
N PRO A 456 -42.45 -31.79 -20.55
CA PRO A 456 -43.46 -31.01 -19.83
C PRO A 456 -42.91 -29.63 -19.44
N SER A 457 -43.74 -28.80 -18.81
CA SER A 457 -43.29 -27.55 -18.19
C SER A 457 -42.06 -27.80 -17.29
N ILE A 458 -41.02 -26.99 -17.45
CA ILE A 458 -39.78 -27.05 -16.69
C ILE A 458 -39.69 -25.83 -15.79
N ASN A 459 -39.45 -26.06 -14.50
CA ASN A 459 -38.94 -25.03 -13.61
C ASN A 459 -37.40 -25.10 -13.63
N LEU A 460 -36.73 -23.99 -13.96
CA LEU A 460 -35.28 -23.96 -14.13
C LEU A 460 -34.52 -24.30 -12.83
N TYR A 461 -35.08 -23.96 -11.67
CA TYR A 461 -34.45 -24.25 -10.37
C TYR A 461 -34.50 -25.75 -10.09
N ASP A 462 -35.66 -26.36 -10.30
CA ASP A 462 -35.84 -27.80 -10.09
C ASP A 462 -35.02 -28.61 -11.12
N ALA A 463 -34.92 -28.12 -12.36
CA ALA A 463 -34.05 -28.70 -13.39
C ALA A 463 -32.58 -28.66 -13.00
N PHE A 464 -32.10 -27.51 -12.49
CA PHE A 464 -30.74 -27.37 -11.97
C PHE A 464 -30.47 -28.39 -10.86
N GLN A 465 -31.32 -28.44 -9.83
CA GLN A 465 -31.14 -29.35 -8.70
C GLN A 465 -31.12 -30.82 -9.13
N THR A 466 -32.00 -31.18 -10.06
CA THR A 466 -32.11 -32.56 -10.56
C THR A 466 -30.88 -32.98 -11.36
N LEU A 467 -30.36 -32.09 -12.23
CA LEU A 467 -29.28 -32.42 -13.16
C LEU A 467 -27.89 -32.26 -12.53
N ILE A 468 -27.71 -31.26 -11.66
CA ILE A 468 -26.43 -30.98 -11.01
C ILE A 468 -26.29 -31.71 -9.67
N GLY A 469 -27.41 -32.05 -9.02
CA GLY A 469 -27.41 -32.77 -7.74
C GLY A 469 -27.16 -31.90 -6.51
N ARG A 470 -27.20 -30.57 -6.65
CA ARG A 470 -27.11 -29.60 -5.54
C ARG A 470 -27.96 -28.35 -5.81
N ALA A 471 -28.19 -27.55 -4.78
CA ALA A 471 -28.74 -26.20 -4.95
C ALA A 471 -27.71 -25.25 -5.60
N PRO A 472 -28.16 -24.19 -6.31
CA PRO A 472 -27.29 -23.11 -6.77
C PRO A 472 -26.56 -22.44 -5.60
N LEU A 473 -25.30 -22.08 -5.80
CA LEU A 473 -24.53 -21.27 -4.86
C LEU A 473 -24.91 -19.78 -5.03
N PRO A 474 -24.73 -18.92 -4.01
CA PRO A 474 -24.90 -17.49 -4.17
C PRO A 474 -24.04 -16.93 -5.32
N ASN A 475 -24.62 -16.04 -6.12
CA ASN A 475 -23.97 -15.36 -7.26
C ASN A 475 -23.42 -16.28 -8.37
N GLU A 476 -23.75 -17.58 -8.37
CA GLU A 476 -23.29 -18.51 -9.40
C GLU A 476 -23.84 -18.18 -10.80
N LYS A 477 -22.98 -18.27 -11.82
CA LYS A 477 -23.32 -18.14 -13.24
C LYS A 477 -23.81 -19.48 -13.79
N ILE A 478 -25.00 -19.48 -14.39
CA ILE A 478 -25.67 -20.71 -14.84
C ILE A 478 -26.12 -20.57 -16.28
N LEU A 479 -25.73 -21.53 -17.12
CA LEU A 479 -26.12 -21.63 -18.51
C LEU A 479 -26.99 -22.86 -18.74
N PHE A 480 -28.26 -22.65 -19.05
CA PHE A 480 -29.17 -23.69 -19.53
C PHE A 480 -29.05 -23.85 -21.05
N ILE A 481 -29.04 -25.09 -21.52
CA ILE A 481 -28.99 -25.42 -22.95
C ILE A 481 -30.15 -26.36 -23.27
N VAL A 482 -31.03 -25.95 -24.17
CA VAL A 482 -32.09 -26.81 -24.72
C VAL A 482 -31.63 -27.36 -26.07
N GLU A 483 -31.53 -28.68 -26.19
CA GLU A 483 -31.08 -29.35 -27.42
C GLU A 483 -32.08 -29.17 -28.58
N SER A 484 -31.58 -29.31 -29.81
CA SER A 484 -32.35 -29.02 -31.03
C SER A 484 -33.52 -29.98 -31.29
N ASP A 485 -33.43 -31.21 -30.79
CA ASP A 485 -34.46 -32.25 -30.90
C ASP A 485 -35.41 -32.25 -29.70
N VAL A 486 -35.41 -31.20 -28.86
CA VAL A 486 -36.27 -31.09 -27.67
C VAL A 486 -37.37 -30.04 -27.88
N ALA A 487 -38.61 -30.40 -27.53
CA ALA A 487 -39.73 -29.48 -27.45
C ALA A 487 -40.25 -29.38 -26.01
N ILE A 488 -40.05 -28.23 -25.37
CA ILE A 488 -40.62 -27.95 -24.04
C ILE A 488 -41.98 -27.28 -24.25
N ILE A 489 -43.04 -27.98 -23.87
CA ILE A 489 -44.42 -27.52 -24.06
C ILE A 489 -45.08 -27.36 -22.69
N ALA A 490 -45.79 -26.25 -22.49
CA ALA A 490 -46.50 -26.03 -21.25
C ALA A 490 -47.52 -27.15 -20.95
N ASN A 491 -47.59 -27.57 -19.69
CA ASN A 491 -48.49 -28.64 -19.26
C ASN A 491 -49.97 -28.27 -19.43
N ASP A 492 -50.30 -26.99 -19.29
CA ASP A 492 -51.66 -26.45 -19.39
C ASP A 492 -51.61 -24.98 -19.83
N LEU A 493 -52.76 -24.31 -19.84
CA LEU A 493 -52.88 -22.89 -20.22
C LEU A 493 -52.45 -21.93 -19.11
N ALA A 494 -52.33 -22.40 -17.86
CA ALA A 494 -51.97 -21.58 -16.71
C ALA A 494 -50.46 -21.58 -16.44
N SER A 495 -49.78 -22.67 -16.80
CA SER A 495 -48.35 -22.87 -16.66
C SER A 495 -47.60 -22.35 -17.88
N ALA A 496 -46.40 -21.83 -17.69
CA ALA A 496 -45.48 -21.60 -18.81
C ALA A 496 -44.69 -22.88 -19.14
N ALA A 497 -44.12 -22.94 -20.35
CA ALA A 497 -43.22 -24.04 -20.73
C ALA A 497 -41.92 -23.99 -19.93
N ILE A 498 -41.38 -22.79 -19.72
CA ILE A 498 -40.25 -22.54 -18.81
C ILE A 498 -40.68 -21.57 -17.71
N ASN A 499 -40.41 -21.95 -16.47
CA ASN A 499 -40.68 -21.13 -15.28
C ASN A 499 -39.38 -20.84 -14.52
N GLY A 500 -39.17 -19.57 -14.18
CA GLY A 500 -38.13 -19.14 -13.24
C GLY A 500 -38.74 -18.42 -12.05
N ASP A 501 -38.68 -19.03 -10.87
CA ASP A 501 -39.22 -18.47 -9.63
C ASP A 501 -38.18 -17.69 -8.81
N GLU A 502 -38.49 -17.36 -7.55
CA GLU A 502 -37.69 -16.50 -6.66
C GLU A 502 -36.68 -17.26 -5.77
N ARG A 503 -36.52 -18.57 -5.94
CA ARG A 503 -35.61 -19.40 -5.10
C ARG A 503 -34.11 -19.18 -5.37
N TRP A 504 -33.75 -18.29 -6.31
CA TRP A 504 -32.37 -18.04 -6.72
C TRP A 504 -31.65 -17.05 -5.79
N LEU A 505 -30.34 -17.20 -5.67
CA LEU A 505 -29.48 -16.48 -4.73
C LEU A 505 -28.58 -15.46 -5.45
N ASN A 506 -29.20 -14.48 -6.10
CA ASN A 506 -28.55 -13.47 -6.92
C ASN A 506 -27.79 -14.06 -8.13
N ASN A 507 -28.27 -15.18 -8.66
CA ASN A 507 -27.63 -15.91 -9.75
C ASN A 507 -27.83 -15.24 -11.11
N GLU A 508 -26.78 -15.21 -11.92
CA GLU A 508 -26.89 -14.89 -13.34
C GLU A 508 -27.36 -16.15 -14.10
N ARG A 509 -28.50 -16.04 -14.79
CA ARG A 509 -29.10 -17.16 -15.52
C ARG A 509 -29.20 -16.84 -16.99
N LYS A 510 -28.58 -17.69 -17.80
CA LYS A 510 -28.65 -17.64 -19.26
C LYS A 510 -29.29 -18.92 -19.79
N LEU A 511 -30.07 -18.81 -20.86
CA LEU A 511 -30.62 -19.95 -21.58
C LEU A 511 -30.27 -19.86 -23.06
N ARG A 512 -29.75 -20.94 -23.63
CA ARG A 512 -29.58 -21.15 -25.06
C ARG A 512 -30.63 -22.12 -25.55
N ASN A 513 -31.51 -21.67 -26.43
CA ASN A 513 -32.52 -22.51 -27.02
C ASN A 513 -32.12 -22.92 -28.43
N PHE A 514 -31.88 -24.20 -28.68
CA PHE A 514 -31.77 -24.75 -30.04
C PHE A 514 -33.04 -25.48 -30.49
N GLY A 515 -33.94 -25.81 -29.56
CA GLY A 515 -35.16 -26.58 -29.80
C GLY A 515 -36.42 -25.70 -29.91
N LEU A 516 -37.56 -26.28 -29.50
CA LEU A 516 -38.86 -25.61 -29.43
C LEU A 516 -39.24 -25.35 -27.97
N ILE A 517 -39.58 -24.10 -27.63
CA ILE A 517 -40.19 -23.75 -26.34
C ILE A 517 -41.54 -23.12 -26.64
N SER A 518 -42.63 -23.73 -26.17
CA SER A 518 -43.96 -23.22 -26.47
C SER A 518 -44.96 -23.30 -25.33
N GLY A 519 -45.75 -22.24 -25.17
CA GLY A 519 -46.98 -22.33 -24.38
C GLY A 519 -47.95 -23.34 -24.98
N ARG A 520 -48.92 -23.82 -24.19
CA ARG A 520 -49.91 -24.79 -24.65
C ARG A 520 -50.95 -24.12 -25.55
N GLY A 521 -51.40 -24.80 -26.59
CA GLY A 521 -52.45 -24.30 -27.47
C GLY A 521 -53.79 -24.17 -26.76
N GLY A 522 -54.52 -23.11 -27.09
CA GLY A 522 -55.82 -22.77 -26.53
C GLY A 522 -56.89 -23.82 -26.86
N ASN A 523 -57.83 -23.96 -25.93
CA ASN A 523 -59.01 -24.77 -26.12
C ASN A 523 -60.00 -24.02 -27.03
N PRO A 524 -60.64 -24.69 -28.00
CA PRO A 524 -61.59 -24.06 -28.90
C PRO A 524 -62.85 -23.64 -28.15
N ALA A 525 -63.60 -22.72 -28.75
CA ALA A 525 -64.97 -22.47 -28.31
C ALA A 525 -65.81 -23.71 -28.59
N TRP A 526 -66.65 -24.09 -27.63
CA TRP A 526 -67.49 -25.26 -27.73
C TRP A 526 -68.74 -25.13 -26.87
N ASN A 527 -69.70 -26.01 -27.11
CA ASN A 527 -70.97 -26.04 -26.39
C ASN A 527 -71.15 -27.35 -25.63
N ASP A 528 -71.50 -27.25 -24.35
CA ASP A 528 -71.87 -28.44 -23.56
C ASP A 528 -73.39 -28.64 -23.49
N GLN A 529 -74.16 -27.87 -24.25
CA GLN A 529 -75.61 -27.88 -24.19
C GLN A 529 -76.22 -29.27 -24.40
N ASN A 530 -77.26 -29.55 -23.61
CA ASN A 530 -78.08 -30.75 -23.74
C ASN A 530 -79.23 -30.48 -24.70
N TYR A 531 -79.08 -30.96 -25.94
CA TYR A 531 -80.09 -30.85 -26.99
C TYR A 531 -81.23 -31.88 -26.89
N SER A 532 -81.26 -32.73 -25.84
CA SER A 532 -82.38 -33.64 -25.59
C SER A 532 -83.61 -32.95 -24.94
N VAL A 533 -83.51 -31.66 -24.64
CA VAL A 533 -84.58 -30.82 -24.06
C VAL A 533 -84.68 -29.52 -24.88
N TYR A 534 -85.90 -29.01 -25.09
CA TYR A 534 -86.14 -27.75 -25.80
C TYR A 534 -86.74 -26.71 -24.84
N PRO A 535 -86.15 -25.51 -24.69
CA PRO A 535 -84.89 -25.06 -25.31
C PRO A 535 -83.67 -25.81 -24.74
N PRO A 536 -82.55 -25.92 -25.50
CA PRO A 536 -81.31 -26.53 -25.02
C PRO A 536 -80.82 -25.84 -23.73
N THR A 537 -80.34 -26.65 -22.78
CA THR A 537 -79.82 -26.16 -21.48
C THR A 537 -78.35 -26.50 -21.33
N GLY A 538 -77.53 -25.58 -20.81
CA GLY A 538 -76.11 -25.80 -20.54
C GLY A 538 -75.21 -24.63 -20.95
N PRO A 539 -73.94 -24.63 -20.53
CA PRO A 539 -73.00 -23.55 -20.77
C PRO A 539 -72.43 -23.55 -22.19
N PHE A 540 -72.08 -22.35 -22.66
CA PHE A 540 -71.18 -22.11 -23.78
C PHE A 540 -69.81 -21.71 -23.22
N TYR A 541 -68.76 -22.22 -23.85
CA TYR A 541 -67.39 -21.86 -23.52
C TYR A 541 -66.76 -21.18 -24.72
N ASP A 542 -66.22 -19.99 -24.50
CA ASP A 542 -65.47 -19.25 -25.51
C ASP A 542 -64.10 -19.89 -25.74
N ALA A 543 -63.51 -19.57 -26.89
CA ALA A 543 -62.17 -20.01 -27.22
C ALA A 543 -61.16 -19.36 -26.27
N THR A 544 -60.23 -20.14 -25.72
CA THR A 544 -59.23 -19.62 -24.80
C THR A 544 -58.03 -19.09 -25.56
N GLN A 545 -57.39 -18.07 -24.99
CA GLN A 545 -56.04 -17.67 -25.40
C GLN A 545 -55.08 -18.87 -25.28
N GLY A 546 -54.07 -18.94 -26.14
CA GLY A 546 -52.96 -19.86 -25.95
C GLY A 546 -52.11 -19.50 -24.72
N GLY A 547 -51.41 -20.50 -24.17
CA GLY A 547 -50.56 -20.34 -22.99
C GLY A 547 -49.27 -19.57 -23.26
N THR A 548 -48.63 -19.13 -22.19
CA THR A 548 -47.34 -18.40 -22.24
C THR A 548 -46.16 -19.36 -22.43
N ALA A 549 -45.17 -18.99 -23.25
CA ALA A 549 -43.98 -19.83 -23.44
C ALA A 549 -43.02 -19.79 -22.24
N ILE A 550 -42.67 -18.60 -21.77
CA ILE A 550 -41.67 -18.41 -20.70
C ILE A 550 -42.21 -17.45 -19.64
N LYS A 551 -42.05 -17.80 -18.37
CA LYS A 551 -42.40 -16.91 -17.26
C LYS A 551 -41.25 -16.81 -16.27
N SER A 552 -40.86 -15.59 -15.90
CA SER A 552 -39.95 -15.39 -14.77
C SER A 552 -40.43 -14.30 -13.82
N THR A 553 -40.60 -14.68 -12.54
CA THR A 553 -40.95 -13.75 -11.46
C THR A 553 -39.71 -13.23 -10.72
N TYR A 554 -38.52 -13.73 -11.07
CA TYR A 554 -37.30 -13.33 -10.40
C TYR A 554 -36.89 -11.90 -10.74
N SER A 555 -36.30 -11.19 -9.77
CA SER A 555 -35.86 -9.81 -9.95
C SER A 555 -34.73 -9.67 -10.98
N ILE A 556 -33.88 -10.70 -11.13
CA ILE A 556 -32.79 -10.71 -12.12
C ILE A 556 -33.29 -11.31 -13.44
N PRO A 557 -33.07 -10.61 -14.58
CA PRO A 557 -33.51 -11.07 -15.88
C PRO A 557 -33.00 -12.46 -16.24
N LEU A 558 -33.89 -13.29 -16.79
CA LEU A 558 -33.47 -14.49 -17.53
C LEU A 558 -33.06 -14.07 -18.94
N ASN A 559 -31.76 -14.19 -19.25
CA ASN A 559 -31.22 -13.82 -20.55
C ASN A 559 -31.26 -15.02 -21.50
N ILE A 560 -31.92 -14.89 -22.65
CA ILE A 560 -32.15 -16.00 -23.57
C ILE A 560 -31.50 -15.69 -24.92
N GLU A 561 -30.60 -16.57 -25.35
CA GLU A 561 -30.12 -16.64 -26.74
C GLU A 561 -30.93 -17.71 -27.47
N ASN A 562 -31.82 -17.27 -28.34
CA ASN A 562 -32.69 -18.16 -29.08
C ASN A 562 -32.12 -18.44 -30.47
N TYR A 563 -31.73 -19.69 -30.71
CA TYR A 563 -31.33 -20.21 -32.02
C TYR A 563 -32.45 -21.06 -32.67
N GLY A 564 -33.40 -21.53 -31.87
CA GLY A 564 -34.58 -22.30 -32.29
C GLY A 564 -35.86 -21.48 -32.35
N LEU A 565 -36.98 -22.06 -31.91
CA LEU A 565 -38.30 -21.41 -31.89
C LEU A 565 -38.82 -21.24 -30.46
N ILE A 566 -39.16 -20.00 -30.08
CA ILE A 566 -39.92 -19.70 -28.86
C ILE A 566 -41.28 -19.16 -29.27
N ALA A 567 -42.37 -19.80 -28.84
CA ALA A 567 -43.71 -19.39 -29.25
C ALA A 567 -44.73 -19.38 -28.10
N GLY A 568 -45.58 -18.35 -28.05
CA GLY A 568 -46.84 -18.48 -27.32
C GLY A 568 -47.69 -19.61 -27.92
N GLY A 569 -48.56 -20.23 -27.12
CA GLY A 569 -49.53 -21.17 -27.68
C GLY A 569 -50.46 -20.46 -28.68
N GLY A 570 -50.88 -21.14 -29.72
CA GLY A 570 -51.91 -20.67 -30.64
C GLY A 570 -53.27 -20.62 -29.94
N GLY A 571 -54.10 -19.63 -30.27
CA GLY A 571 -55.44 -19.51 -29.69
C GLY A 571 -56.39 -20.62 -30.16
N GLY A 572 -57.39 -20.96 -29.35
CA GLY A 572 -58.42 -21.92 -29.77
C GLY A 572 -59.30 -21.35 -30.90
N GLY A 573 -59.82 -22.19 -31.77
CA GLY A 573 -60.75 -21.76 -32.81
C GLY A 573 -62.13 -21.35 -32.26
N GLY A 574 -62.75 -20.34 -32.85
CA GLY A 574 -64.11 -19.92 -32.51
C GLY A 574 -65.17 -20.92 -32.98
N ALA A 575 -66.34 -20.95 -32.34
CA ALA A 575 -67.42 -21.84 -32.74
C ALA A 575 -68.33 -21.15 -33.77
N ALA A 576 -69.10 -21.94 -34.52
CA ALA A 576 -70.10 -21.46 -35.47
C ALA A 576 -71.51 -21.96 -35.13
N GLY A 577 -72.50 -21.08 -35.21
CA GLY A 577 -73.88 -21.35 -34.82
C GLY A 577 -74.81 -20.15 -35.02
N GLY A 578 -76.09 -20.32 -34.69
CA GLY A 578 -77.10 -19.26 -34.74
C GLY A 578 -78.05 -19.30 -33.54
N ASP A 579 -78.74 -18.19 -33.29
CA ASP A 579 -79.54 -17.93 -32.07
C ASP A 579 -80.79 -18.82 -31.91
N GLN A 580 -81.04 -19.77 -32.82
CA GLN A 580 -82.20 -20.66 -32.80
C GLN A 580 -81.80 -22.14 -33.02
N ASP A 581 -81.42 -22.80 -31.91
CA ASP A 581 -81.77 -24.19 -31.52
C ASP A 581 -81.60 -25.37 -32.48
N SER A 582 -80.51 -25.56 -33.23
CA SER A 582 -80.31 -26.85 -33.94
C SER A 582 -78.91 -27.44 -34.03
N ALA A 583 -77.84 -26.65 -34.04
CA ALA A 583 -76.46 -27.19 -34.03
C ALA A 583 -75.46 -26.07 -33.70
N ILE A 584 -74.39 -26.39 -32.98
CA ILE A 584 -73.22 -25.51 -32.86
C ILE A 584 -71.99 -26.35 -33.12
N ILE A 585 -71.07 -25.78 -33.88
CA ILE A 585 -69.89 -26.42 -34.40
C ILE A 585 -68.67 -25.84 -33.71
N ALA A 586 -67.99 -26.68 -32.93
CA ALA A 586 -66.84 -26.30 -32.16
C ALA A 586 -65.63 -25.99 -33.06
N GLY A 587 -64.77 -25.09 -32.58
CA GLY A 587 -63.51 -24.77 -33.24
C GLY A 587 -62.46 -25.87 -33.06
N GLY A 588 -61.33 -25.72 -33.74
CA GLY A 588 -60.16 -26.59 -33.59
C GLY A 588 -59.22 -26.13 -32.48
N GLY A 589 -58.47 -27.07 -31.89
CA GLY A 589 -57.48 -26.74 -30.86
C GLY A 589 -56.32 -25.91 -31.41
N GLY A 590 -55.79 -24.95 -30.64
CA GLY A 590 -54.58 -24.21 -31.03
C GLY A 590 -53.32 -25.07 -30.96
N ALA A 591 -52.29 -24.78 -31.76
CA ALA A 591 -50.99 -25.46 -31.65
C ALA A 591 -50.14 -24.82 -30.53
N PRO A 592 -49.42 -25.59 -29.70
CA PRO A 592 -49.30 -27.04 -29.69
C PRO A 592 -50.30 -27.71 -28.72
N LEU A 593 -50.79 -28.89 -29.07
CA LEU A 593 -51.55 -29.77 -28.17
C LEU A 593 -52.81 -29.15 -27.53
N GLY A 594 -53.41 -28.16 -28.20
CA GLY A 594 -54.75 -27.69 -27.90
C GLY A 594 -55.77 -28.80 -28.15
N ILE A 595 -56.65 -29.03 -27.18
CA ILE A 595 -57.63 -30.12 -27.25
C ILE A 595 -58.76 -29.76 -28.22
N PHE A 596 -59.56 -30.74 -28.60
CA PHE A 596 -60.84 -30.50 -29.28
C PHE A 596 -62.01 -30.93 -28.41
N HIS A 597 -63.18 -30.37 -28.71
CA HIS A 597 -64.45 -30.82 -28.15
C HIS A 597 -65.36 -31.30 -29.30
N PRO A 598 -65.94 -32.51 -29.22
CA PRO A 598 -66.84 -33.01 -30.28
C PRO A 598 -68.06 -32.10 -30.46
N ASN A 599 -68.55 -32.00 -31.69
CA ASN A 599 -69.77 -31.25 -31.96
C ASN A 599 -70.98 -31.94 -31.33
N LYS A 600 -71.90 -31.17 -30.75
CA LYS A 600 -73.20 -31.67 -30.32
C LYS A 600 -74.26 -31.28 -31.35
N SER A 601 -74.51 -32.17 -32.32
CA SER A 601 -75.53 -31.97 -33.36
C SER A 601 -76.22 -33.29 -33.75
N PHE A 602 -77.51 -33.20 -34.09
CA PHE A 602 -78.30 -34.31 -34.65
C PHE A 602 -78.17 -34.46 -36.17
N GLN A 603 -77.51 -33.52 -36.84
CA GLN A 603 -77.27 -33.54 -38.30
C GLN A 603 -75.90 -34.14 -38.62
N PRO A 604 -75.68 -34.72 -39.81
CA PRO A 604 -74.35 -35.18 -40.24
C PRO A 604 -73.32 -34.05 -40.20
N HIS A 605 -72.23 -34.24 -39.48
CA HIS A 605 -71.18 -33.25 -39.27
C HIS A 605 -69.79 -33.90 -39.19
N THR A 606 -68.75 -33.09 -39.33
CA THR A 606 -67.35 -33.46 -39.06
C THR A 606 -66.92 -32.79 -37.76
N ASN A 607 -66.39 -33.58 -36.83
CA ASN A 607 -65.84 -33.05 -35.58
C ASN A 607 -64.56 -32.24 -35.83
N PRO A 608 -64.27 -31.23 -35.00
CA PRO A 608 -62.96 -30.58 -35.01
C PRO A 608 -61.86 -31.57 -34.62
N THR A 609 -60.60 -31.21 -34.90
CA THR A 609 -59.43 -31.98 -34.51
C THR A 609 -58.66 -31.28 -33.39
N GLU A 610 -57.94 -32.06 -32.59
CA GLU A 610 -56.89 -31.53 -31.73
C GLU A 610 -55.73 -30.97 -32.56
N ALA A 611 -54.90 -30.15 -31.93
CA ALA A 611 -53.63 -29.74 -32.50
C ALA A 611 -52.52 -30.76 -32.21
N THR A 612 -51.59 -30.83 -33.15
CA THR A 612 -50.29 -31.49 -32.98
C THR A 612 -49.29 -30.51 -32.35
N ILE A 613 -47.98 -30.77 -32.44
CA ILE A 613 -46.98 -29.84 -31.91
C ILE A 613 -46.82 -28.64 -32.86
N LEU A 614 -46.79 -28.89 -34.16
CA LEU A 614 -46.53 -27.88 -35.18
C LEU A 614 -47.79 -27.41 -35.92
N ASN A 615 -48.83 -28.25 -35.99
CA ASN A 615 -50.05 -27.96 -36.74
C ASN A 615 -51.24 -27.75 -35.82
N PHE A 616 -52.02 -26.71 -36.09
CA PHE A 616 -53.27 -26.42 -35.39
C PHE A 616 -54.37 -27.43 -35.75
N GLY A 617 -55.38 -27.51 -34.89
CA GLY A 617 -56.57 -28.30 -35.13
C GLY A 617 -57.52 -27.61 -36.10
N GLU A 618 -58.12 -28.39 -37.01
CA GLU A 618 -59.16 -27.90 -37.92
C GLU A 618 -60.49 -27.81 -37.16
N GLY A 619 -61.27 -26.77 -37.43
CA GLY A 619 -62.61 -26.61 -36.88
C GLY A 619 -63.62 -27.60 -37.47
N GLY A 620 -64.67 -27.88 -36.71
CA GLY A 620 -65.74 -28.77 -37.16
C GLY A 620 -66.49 -28.19 -38.36
N LYS A 621 -67.24 -29.03 -39.06
CA LYS A 621 -68.00 -28.61 -40.26
C LYS A 621 -69.38 -29.27 -40.28
N ILE A 622 -70.40 -28.51 -40.69
CA ILE A 622 -71.74 -29.01 -40.96
C ILE A 622 -72.31 -28.31 -42.20
N ASN A 623 -73.05 -29.05 -43.02
CA ASN A 623 -73.85 -28.47 -44.10
C ASN A 623 -75.28 -28.26 -43.57
N THR A 624 -75.74 -27.01 -43.53
CA THR A 624 -77.09 -26.66 -43.02
C THR A 624 -78.13 -26.62 -44.13
N PHE A 625 -79.43 -26.60 -43.76
CA PHE A 625 -80.53 -26.47 -44.71
C PHE A 625 -80.35 -25.17 -45.51
N ASN A 626 -80.15 -25.30 -46.84
CA ASN A 626 -79.84 -24.25 -47.84
C ASN A 626 -78.38 -24.24 -48.37
N ASP A 627 -77.59 -25.32 -48.22
CA ASP A 627 -76.19 -25.42 -48.70
C ASP A 627 -75.24 -24.37 -48.09
N ASN A 628 -75.62 -23.83 -46.93
CA ASN A 628 -74.77 -22.94 -46.15
C ASN A 628 -73.91 -23.75 -45.18
N TRP A 629 -72.59 -23.70 -45.39
CA TRP A 629 -71.62 -24.35 -44.53
C TRP A 629 -71.40 -23.54 -43.26
N TRP A 630 -71.59 -24.18 -42.10
CA TRP A 630 -71.08 -23.64 -40.84
C TRP A 630 -69.74 -24.29 -40.54
N LEU A 631 -68.74 -23.44 -40.33
CA LEU A 631 -67.35 -23.82 -40.14
C LEU A 631 -66.91 -23.31 -38.78
N GLY A 632 -66.62 -24.24 -37.86
CA GLY A 632 -65.82 -23.90 -36.68
C GLY A 632 -64.51 -23.28 -37.15
N GLY A 633 -64.05 -22.26 -36.45
CA GLY A 633 -62.75 -21.66 -36.70
C GLY A 633 -61.64 -22.67 -36.45
N ASN A 634 -60.60 -22.64 -37.28
CA ASN A 634 -59.39 -23.40 -37.04
C ASN A 634 -58.66 -22.83 -35.80
N GLY A 635 -57.95 -23.69 -35.09
CA GLY A 635 -57.01 -23.23 -34.07
C GLY A 635 -55.91 -22.37 -34.67
N GLY A 636 -55.28 -21.55 -33.83
CA GLY A 636 -54.13 -20.76 -34.22
C GLY A 636 -52.87 -21.62 -34.34
N ALA A 637 -52.00 -21.29 -35.29
CA ALA A 637 -50.64 -21.82 -35.31
C ALA A 637 -49.84 -21.33 -34.07
N LEU A 638 -48.63 -21.86 -33.88
CA LEU A 638 -47.72 -21.41 -32.81
C LEU A 638 -47.56 -19.89 -32.83
N GLY A 639 -48.02 -19.23 -31.75
CA GLY A 639 -47.96 -17.77 -31.58
C GLY A 639 -49.01 -16.98 -32.35
N GLU A 640 -50.05 -17.61 -32.90
CA GLU A 640 -51.09 -16.95 -33.70
C GLU A 640 -52.47 -17.09 -33.05
N ALA A 641 -53.37 -16.14 -33.31
CA ALA A 641 -54.75 -16.21 -32.84
C ALA A 641 -55.54 -17.31 -33.59
N GLY A 642 -56.54 -17.88 -32.91
CA GLY A 642 -57.49 -18.79 -33.55
C GLY A 642 -58.40 -18.06 -34.52
N ALA A 643 -58.86 -18.75 -35.57
CA ALA A 643 -59.81 -18.18 -36.51
C ALA A 643 -61.20 -18.05 -35.88
N PRO A 644 -62.00 -17.03 -36.25
CA PRO A 644 -63.40 -16.97 -35.86
C PRO A 644 -64.21 -18.07 -36.55
N GLY A 645 -65.28 -18.53 -35.90
CA GLY A 645 -66.25 -19.42 -36.54
C GLY A 645 -67.13 -18.67 -37.54
N ASN A 646 -67.58 -19.34 -38.60
CA ASN A 646 -68.37 -18.79 -39.69
C ASN A 646 -69.70 -19.53 -39.84
N HIS A 647 -70.82 -18.82 -39.79
CA HIS A 647 -72.17 -19.39 -39.93
C HIS A 647 -72.84 -19.13 -41.29
N GLY A 648 -72.05 -18.89 -42.34
CA GLY A 648 -72.51 -18.71 -43.72
C GLY A 648 -72.95 -17.28 -44.08
N SER A 649 -73.37 -16.47 -43.09
CA SER A 649 -73.70 -15.04 -43.25
C SER A 649 -72.67 -14.07 -42.64
N GLY A 650 -71.61 -14.58 -42.00
CA GLY A 650 -70.62 -13.75 -41.29
C GLY A 650 -69.87 -14.51 -40.21
N THR A 651 -68.93 -13.81 -39.55
CA THR A 651 -68.20 -14.30 -38.37
C THR A 651 -69.10 -14.29 -37.14
N TRP A 652 -69.03 -15.33 -36.32
CA TRP A 652 -69.84 -15.45 -35.09
C TRP A 652 -68.98 -15.29 -33.84
N LEU A 653 -68.42 -16.38 -33.30
CA LEU A 653 -67.51 -16.30 -32.16
C LEU A 653 -66.07 -16.17 -32.62
N ASN A 654 -65.35 -15.25 -31.98
CA ASN A 654 -63.93 -15.05 -32.22
C ASN A 654 -63.13 -16.27 -31.76
N GLY A 655 -62.00 -16.51 -32.40
CA GLY A 655 -60.99 -17.41 -31.85
C GLY A 655 -60.29 -16.76 -30.66
N GLY A 656 -59.61 -17.60 -29.88
CA GLY A 656 -58.76 -17.15 -28.80
C GLY A 656 -57.56 -16.38 -29.31
N GLU A 657 -57.05 -15.47 -28.50
CA GLU A 657 -55.83 -14.72 -28.81
C GLU A 657 -54.58 -15.63 -28.79
N ALA A 658 -53.50 -15.15 -29.42
CA ALA A 658 -52.19 -15.77 -29.30
C ALA A 658 -51.67 -15.73 -27.85
N GLY A 659 -50.96 -16.78 -27.45
CA GLY A 659 -50.22 -16.83 -26.20
C GLY A 659 -49.06 -15.84 -26.17
N LEU A 660 -48.60 -15.53 -24.96
CA LEU A 660 -47.46 -14.64 -24.76
C LEU A 660 -46.14 -15.37 -25.06
N ILE A 661 -45.19 -14.68 -25.69
CA ILE A 661 -43.81 -15.18 -25.86
C ILE A 661 -43.17 -15.32 -24.48
N TYR A 662 -43.29 -14.29 -23.64
CA TYR A 662 -42.84 -14.33 -22.26
C TYR A 662 -43.66 -13.42 -21.36
N GLU A 663 -43.56 -13.62 -20.05
CA GLU A 663 -44.09 -12.76 -19.00
C GLU A 663 -43.03 -12.54 -17.91
N GLY A 664 -42.87 -11.30 -17.46
CA GLY A 664 -41.95 -10.91 -16.40
C GLY A 664 -40.54 -10.59 -16.89
N ASN A 665 -39.54 -10.74 -16.03
CA ASN A 665 -38.16 -10.29 -16.29
C ASN A 665 -37.40 -11.27 -17.19
N VAL A 666 -37.65 -11.20 -18.49
CA VAL A 666 -37.01 -12.04 -19.51
C VAL A 666 -36.52 -11.17 -20.66
N THR A 667 -35.28 -11.40 -21.11
CA THR A 667 -34.71 -10.76 -22.30
C THR A 667 -34.41 -11.84 -23.32
N ILE A 668 -35.03 -11.77 -24.50
CA ILE A 668 -34.81 -12.73 -25.59
C ILE A 668 -34.07 -12.05 -26.74
N THR A 669 -32.94 -12.63 -27.12
CA THR A 669 -32.18 -12.25 -28.32
C THR A 669 -32.26 -13.40 -29.31
N ASN A 670 -32.88 -13.16 -30.47
CA ASN A 670 -32.84 -14.12 -31.58
C ASN A 670 -31.46 -14.06 -32.24
N VAL A 671 -30.79 -15.21 -32.30
CA VAL A 671 -29.46 -15.39 -32.87
C VAL A 671 -29.58 -16.32 -34.08
N GLU A 672 -28.90 -15.99 -35.17
CA GLU A 672 -28.96 -16.74 -36.44
C GLU A 672 -30.41 -16.95 -36.94
N ALA A 673 -30.87 -18.21 -37.02
CA ALA A 673 -32.20 -18.59 -37.51
C ALA A 673 -33.29 -18.55 -36.42
N GLY A 674 -32.95 -18.10 -35.21
CA GLY A 674 -33.87 -18.03 -34.08
C GLY A 674 -35.12 -17.20 -34.37
N GLN A 675 -36.28 -17.69 -33.91
CA GLN A 675 -37.57 -17.02 -34.09
C GLN A 675 -38.37 -16.97 -32.79
N THR A 676 -39.08 -15.86 -32.61
CA THR A 676 -40.09 -15.67 -31.56
C THR A 676 -41.45 -15.41 -32.19
N LYS A 677 -42.51 -16.11 -31.75
CA LYS A 677 -43.88 -15.93 -32.26
C LYS A 677 -44.88 -15.79 -31.11
N GLY A 678 -45.83 -14.87 -31.20
CA GLY A 678 -46.82 -14.65 -30.16
C GLY A 678 -46.91 -13.20 -29.71
N LYS A 679 -47.75 -13.00 -28.72
CA LYS A 679 -48.03 -11.67 -28.16
C LYS A 679 -46.88 -11.23 -27.24
N LEU A 680 -46.56 -9.93 -27.28
CA LEU A 680 -45.68 -9.30 -26.31
C LEU A 680 -46.49 -8.85 -25.09
N GLN A 681 -45.86 -8.83 -23.92
CA GLN A 681 -46.50 -8.39 -22.67
C GLN A 681 -46.93 -6.92 -22.73
#